data_AF-R0L4X0-F1
#
_entry.id   AF-R0L4X0-F1
#
_cell.length_a   1.000
_cell.length_b   1.000
_cell.length_c   1.000
_cell.angle_alpha   90.00
_cell.angle_beta   90.00
_cell.angle_gamma   90.00
#
_symmetry.space_group_name_H-M   'P 1'
#
loop_
_entity.id
_entity.type
_entity.pdbx_description
1 polymer ?
#
loop_
_entity_poly.entity_id
_entity_poly.type
_entity_poly.pdbx_seq_one_letter_code
_entity_poly.pdbx_strand_id
1 'polypeptide(L)'
;ESRESGKVTVKSEAGETLTVKEDQIFSMNPPKYDKIEDMAMMTHLHEPAVLYNLKERYAAWMIYTYSGLFCVTVNPYKWLPVYNPEVVLAYRGKKRQEAPPHIFSISDNAYQFMLTDRENQSILITGESGAGKTVNTKRVIQYFATIAASGEKKKEEQPGKMQGTLEDQIISANPLLEAFGNAKTVRNDNSSRFGKFIRIHFGATGKLASADIETYLLEKSRVTFQLKAERSYHIFYQIMSNKKPELIDMLLITTNPYDYHYVSQGEITVPSIDDQEELMATDSAIDILGFTADEKTAIYKLTGAVMHYGNLKFKQKQREEQAEPDGTEVADKAAYLMGLNSADLLKALCYPRVKVGNEYVTKGQTVQQVQNSVGALAKAVYEKMFLWMVIRINQQLDTKQPRQYFIGVLDIAGFEIFDFNSFEQLCINFTNEKLQQFFNHHMFVLEQEEYKKEGIEWTFIDFGMDLAACIELIEKPMGIFSILEEECMFPKATDTSFKNKLYDQHLGKSSNFQKPKPAKGKAEAHFSLVHYAGTVDYNITGWLEKNKDPLNETVIGLYQKSSVKTLALLFANYGGADAEAGGGGKKGGKKKGSSFQTVSALFRENLNKLMTNLRSTHPHFVRCIIPNETKTPGAMEHELVLHQLRCNGVLEGIRICRKGFPSRVLYADFKQRYKVLNASAIPEGQFIDSKKASEKLLASIDVDHTQYKFGHTKV
;
A
#
# COMPACT_ATOMS: atom_id res chain seq x y z
N GLU A 1 32.68 -32.02 -18.82
CA GLU A 1 31.43 -31.88 -19.60
C GLU A 1 31.52 -32.80 -20.81
N SER A 2 30.52 -33.67 -21.04
CA SER A 2 30.31 -34.29 -22.35
C SER A 2 29.14 -33.55 -23.03
N ARG A 3 29.36 -33.08 -24.26
CA ARG A 3 28.34 -32.41 -25.07
C ARG A 3 27.89 -33.38 -26.15
N GLU A 4 26.67 -33.89 -26.04
CA GLU A 4 25.99 -34.63 -27.10
C GLU A 4 24.93 -33.69 -27.71
N SER A 5 24.78 -33.68 -29.03
CA SER A 5 23.84 -32.84 -29.82
C SER A 5 22.69 -32.16 -29.03
N GLY A 6 22.93 -30.91 -28.57
CA GLY A 6 21.93 -30.04 -27.92
C GLY A 6 21.62 -30.34 -26.43
N LYS A 7 22.35 -31.28 -25.82
CA LYS A 7 22.24 -31.64 -24.40
C LYS A 7 23.62 -31.67 -23.73
N VAL A 8 23.67 -31.29 -22.46
CA VAL A 8 24.91 -31.28 -21.67
C VAL A 8 24.68 -32.07 -20.41
N THR A 9 25.65 -32.93 -20.08
CA THR A 9 25.66 -33.66 -18.83
C THR A 9 26.45 -32.89 -17.78
N VAL A 10 25.78 -32.47 -16.72
CA VAL A 10 26.30 -31.68 -15.60
C VAL A 10 26.30 -32.49 -14.31
N LYS A 11 27.22 -32.17 -13.41
CA LYS A 11 27.28 -32.76 -12.06
C LYS A 11 26.83 -31.73 -11.04
N SER A 12 25.88 -32.06 -10.18
CA SER A 12 25.41 -31.19 -9.10
C SER A 12 26.42 -31.16 -7.94
N GLU A 13 26.29 -30.17 -7.07
CA GLU A 13 27.10 -30.05 -5.84
C GLU A 13 26.88 -31.24 -4.89
N ALA A 14 25.69 -31.85 -4.92
CA ALA A 14 25.36 -33.08 -4.19
C ALA A 14 25.92 -34.35 -4.86
N GLY A 15 26.60 -34.23 -6.00
CA GLY A 15 27.24 -35.34 -6.71
C GLY A 15 26.35 -36.07 -7.70
N GLU A 16 25.09 -35.65 -7.89
CA GLU A 16 24.18 -36.22 -8.90
C GLU A 16 24.57 -35.81 -10.31
N THR A 17 24.35 -36.68 -11.29
CA THR A 17 24.60 -36.40 -12.71
C THR A 17 23.28 -36.18 -13.42
N LEU A 18 23.11 -35.04 -14.09
CA LEU A 18 21.89 -34.65 -14.78
C LEU A 18 22.21 -34.29 -16.24
N THR A 19 21.40 -34.75 -17.18
CA THR A 19 21.49 -34.35 -18.59
C THR A 19 20.41 -33.32 -18.88
N VAL A 20 20.83 -32.08 -19.12
CA VAL A 20 19.95 -30.92 -19.36
C VAL A 20 20.11 -30.40 -20.77
N LYS A 21 19.16 -29.59 -21.23
CA LYS A 21 19.29 -28.87 -22.51
C LYS A 21 20.27 -27.70 -22.35
N GLU A 22 20.89 -27.30 -23.45
CA GLU A 22 21.87 -26.21 -23.46
C GLU A 22 21.27 -24.86 -22.99
N ASP A 23 19.99 -24.60 -23.27
CA ASP A 23 19.26 -23.40 -22.83
C ASP A 23 18.92 -23.37 -21.32
N GLN A 24 19.12 -24.48 -20.61
CA GLN A 24 18.95 -24.59 -19.16
C GLN A 24 20.26 -24.42 -18.39
N ILE A 25 21.36 -24.13 -19.10
CA ILE A 25 22.70 -24.00 -18.52
C ILE A 25 23.03 -22.52 -18.41
N PHE A 26 23.36 -22.11 -17.19
CA PHE A 26 23.74 -20.73 -16.89
C PHE A 26 25.16 -20.68 -16.37
N SER A 27 25.96 -19.76 -16.89
CA SER A 27 27.37 -19.61 -16.50
C SER A 27 27.51 -19.09 -15.07
N MET A 28 28.34 -19.72 -14.25
CA MET A 28 28.63 -19.24 -12.91
C MET A 28 29.44 -17.93 -12.96
N ASN A 29 29.06 -16.93 -12.17
CA ASN A 29 29.87 -15.73 -12.00
C ASN A 29 31.21 -16.08 -11.33
N PRO A 30 32.33 -15.43 -11.71
CA PRO A 30 33.60 -15.61 -11.03
C PRO A 30 33.51 -15.30 -9.52
N PRO A 31 34.31 -15.95 -8.66
CA PRO A 31 34.26 -15.77 -7.20
C PRO A 31 34.43 -14.33 -6.70
N LYS A 32 35.01 -13.43 -7.51
CA LYS A 32 35.13 -11.99 -7.18
C LYS A 32 33.77 -11.29 -7.00
N TYR A 33 32.69 -11.91 -7.47
CA TYR A 33 31.32 -11.41 -7.33
C TYR A 33 30.54 -12.11 -6.22
N ASP A 34 31.21 -12.87 -5.34
CA ASP A 34 30.57 -13.45 -4.16
C ASP A 34 30.10 -12.34 -3.20
N LYS A 35 28.87 -12.49 -2.70
CA LYS A 35 28.19 -11.55 -1.81
C LYS A 35 28.28 -10.08 -2.25
N ILE A 36 28.20 -9.84 -3.55
CA ILE A 36 28.35 -8.48 -4.10
C ILE A 36 27.28 -7.53 -3.57
N GLU A 37 27.69 -6.28 -3.30
CA GLU A 37 26.80 -5.24 -2.80
C GLU A 37 25.77 -4.80 -3.85
N ASP A 38 26.18 -4.72 -5.12
CA ASP A 38 25.32 -4.35 -6.24
C ASP A 38 25.30 -5.43 -7.33
N MET A 39 24.14 -6.08 -7.49
CA MET A 39 23.97 -7.17 -8.46
C MET A 39 24.09 -6.69 -9.91
N ALA A 40 23.96 -5.39 -10.19
CA ALA A 40 24.18 -4.84 -11.53
C ALA A 40 25.63 -4.94 -12.02
N MET A 41 26.59 -5.14 -11.11
CA MET A 41 28.01 -5.28 -11.45
C MET A 41 28.40 -6.71 -11.86
N MET A 42 27.50 -7.70 -11.76
CA MET A 42 27.78 -9.08 -12.16
C MET A 42 28.00 -9.23 -13.67
N THR A 43 28.91 -10.12 -14.06
CA THR A 43 29.22 -10.39 -15.48
C THR A 43 28.10 -11.19 -16.15
N HIS A 44 27.64 -12.25 -15.50
CA HIS A 44 26.55 -13.11 -15.96
C HIS A 44 25.29 -12.77 -15.17
N LEU A 45 24.24 -12.33 -15.87
CA LEU A 45 23.02 -11.84 -15.25
C LEU A 45 21.82 -12.69 -15.67
N HIS A 46 21.56 -13.72 -14.89
CA HIS A 46 20.45 -14.66 -15.02
C HIS A 46 19.82 -14.92 -13.65
N GLU A 47 18.61 -15.48 -13.63
CA GLU A 47 17.86 -15.70 -12.39
C GLU A 47 18.65 -16.49 -11.33
N PRO A 48 19.35 -17.60 -11.69
CA PRO A 48 20.15 -18.33 -10.71
C PRO A 48 21.25 -17.51 -10.04
N ALA A 49 21.91 -16.58 -10.75
CA ALA A 49 22.99 -15.76 -10.18
C ALA A 49 22.46 -14.75 -9.15
N VAL A 50 21.34 -14.10 -9.46
CA VAL A 50 20.66 -13.16 -8.57
C VAL A 50 20.17 -13.89 -7.32
N LEU A 51 19.51 -15.04 -7.49
CA LEU A 51 19.06 -15.88 -6.38
C LEU A 51 20.24 -16.30 -5.49
N TYR A 52 21.34 -16.79 -6.08
CA TYR A 52 22.49 -17.28 -5.33
C TYR A 52 23.14 -16.17 -4.49
N ASN A 53 23.33 -14.97 -5.06
CA ASN A 53 23.89 -13.85 -4.31
C ASN A 53 22.98 -13.40 -3.15
N LEU A 54 21.67 -13.32 -3.38
CA LEU A 54 20.72 -13.00 -2.31
C LEU A 54 20.75 -14.06 -1.21
N LYS A 55 20.82 -15.34 -1.57
CA LYS A 55 20.93 -16.46 -0.63
C LYS A 55 22.20 -16.36 0.22
N GLU A 56 23.36 -16.20 -0.40
CA GLU A 56 24.64 -16.14 0.30
C GLU A 56 24.76 -14.89 1.20
N ARG A 57 24.24 -13.74 0.75
CA ARG A 57 24.18 -12.53 1.57
C ARG A 57 23.22 -12.70 2.75
N TYR A 58 22.05 -13.30 2.50
CA TYR A 58 21.06 -13.57 3.54
C TYR A 58 21.57 -14.56 4.60
N ALA A 59 22.27 -15.62 4.17
CA ALA A 59 22.93 -16.58 5.07
C ALA A 59 23.98 -15.89 5.97
N ALA A 60 24.61 -14.83 5.48
CA ALA A 60 25.53 -13.97 6.24
C ALA A 60 24.84 -12.79 6.97
N TRP A 61 23.50 -12.77 7.04
CA TRP A 61 22.68 -11.72 7.66
C TRP A 61 22.81 -10.31 7.05
N MET A 62 23.26 -10.23 5.80
CA MET A 62 23.25 -9.01 4.99
C MET A 62 21.91 -8.92 4.25
N ILE A 63 20.92 -8.29 4.88
CA ILE A 63 19.54 -8.28 4.39
C ILE A 63 19.29 -7.33 3.21
N TYR A 64 20.10 -6.27 3.08
CA TYR A 64 19.99 -5.28 2.01
C TYR A 64 21.02 -5.56 0.92
N THR A 65 20.59 -5.47 -0.33
CA THR A 65 21.45 -5.65 -1.52
C THR A 65 21.00 -4.65 -2.58
N TYR A 66 21.95 -3.94 -3.20
CA TYR A 66 21.63 -3.09 -4.33
C TYR A 66 21.43 -3.91 -5.60
N SER A 67 20.60 -3.37 -6.48
CA SER A 67 20.19 -4.01 -7.72
C SER A 67 20.07 -2.94 -8.79
N GLY A 68 21.17 -2.23 -9.07
CA GLY A 68 21.12 -1.05 -9.92
C GLY A 68 20.46 0.13 -9.20
N LEU A 69 19.42 0.76 -9.73
CA LEU A 69 18.82 1.96 -9.11
C LEU A 69 17.97 1.69 -7.86
N PHE A 70 17.72 0.43 -7.51
CA PHE A 70 16.84 0.06 -6.41
C PHE A 70 17.51 -0.89 -5.42
N CYS A 71 16.91 -1.00 -4.23
CA CYS A 71 17.40 -1.84 -3.15
C CYS A 71 16.46 -3.05 -2.96
N VAL A 72 17.04 -4.24 -2.90
CA VAL A 72 16.35 -5.47 -2.52
C VAL A 72 16.59 -5.71 -1.03
N THR A 73 15.54 -6.01 -0.28
CA THR A 73 15.62 -6.40 1.13
C THR A 73 14.97 -7.76 1.34
N VAL A 74 15.64 -8.64 2.08
CA VAL A 74 15.10 -9.95 2.47
C VAL A 74 14.71 -9.92 3.94
N ASN A 75 13.47 -10.33 4.27
CA ASN A 75 12.99 -10.29 5.65
C ASN A 75 13.83 -11.21 6.57
N PRO A 76 14.50 -10.69 7.63
CA PRO A 76 15.32 -11.51 8.51
C PRO A 76 14.53 -12.44 9.45
N TYR A 77 13.25 -12.15 9.71
CA TYR A 77 12.46 -12.76 10.80
C TYR A 77 13.13 -12.71 12.19
N LYS A 78 14.12 -11.85 12.36
CA LYS A 78 14.83 -11.62 13.62
C LYS A 78 15.29 -10.18 13.73
N TRP A 79 15.49 -9.73 14.96
CA TRP A 79 16.05 -8.41 15.22
C TRP A 79 17.53 -8.36 14.84
N LEU A 80 17.92 -7.29 14.14
CA LEU A 80 19.30 -7.01 13.75
C LEU A 80 19.71 -5.62 14.27
N PRO A 81 20.96 -5.43 14.70
CA PRO A 81 21.44 -4.13 15.21
C PRO A 81 21.67 -3.09 14.10
N VAL A 82 21.20 -3.34 12.87
CA VAL A 82 21.36 -2.47 11.69
C VAL A 82 20.57 -1.16 11.77
N TYR A 83 19.65 -1.05 12.74
CA TYR A 83 18.83 0.15 12.96
C TYR A 83 19.28 0.96 14.17
N ASN A 84 20.44 0.65 14.75
CA ASN A 84 20.93 1.38 15.91
C ASN A 84 21.27 2.85 15.56
N PRO A 85 21.18 3.78 16.53
CA PRO A 85 21.46 5.20 16.29
C PRO A 85 22.86 5.48 15.72
N GLU A 86 23.86 4.67 16.05
CA GLU A 86 25.22 4.83 15.51
C GLU A 86 25.26 4.60 13.99
N VAL A 87 24.42 3.69 13.50
CA VAL A 87 24.30 3.40 12.05
C VAL A 87 23.68 4.59 11.33
N VAL A 88 22.68 5.26 11.91
CA VAL A 88 22.08 6.48 11.34
C VAL A 88 23.14 7.55 11.09
N LEU A 89 24.03 7.77 12.06
CA LEU A 89 25.13 8.74 11.93
C LEU A 89 26.16 8.30 10.89
N ALA A 90 26.46 7.00 10.81
CA ALA A 90 27.41 6.46 9.83
C ALA A 90 26.95 6.67 8.38
N TYR A 91 25.64 6.64 8.12
CA TYR A 91 25.06 6.83 6.78
C TYR A 91 24.79 8.31 6.41
N ARG A 92 24.79 9.22 7.39
CA ARG A 92 24.46 10.63 7.17
C ARG A 92 25.46 11.31 6.23
N GLY A 93 24.95 11.87 5.12
CA GLY A 93 25.76 12.59 4.14
C GLY A 93 26.75 11.70 3.37
N LYS A 94 26.57 10.38 3.43
CA LYS A 94 27.41 9.43 2.69
C LYS A 94 26.81 9.18 1.32
N LYS A 95 27.68 9.18 0.30
CA LYS A 95 27.27 8.70 -1.02
C LYS A 95 26.99 7.22 -0.98
N ARG A 96 26.18 6.77 -1.93
CA ARG A 96 25.85 5.36 -2.09
C ARG A 96 27.07 4.44 -2.25
N GLN A 97 28.15 4.90 -2.88
CA GLN A 97 29.39 4.10 -3.04
C GLN A 97 30.29 4.12 -1.80
N GLU A 98 30.04 5.02 -0.85
CA GLU A 98 30.85 5.18 0.37
C GLU A 98 30.33 4.36 1.55
N ALA A 99 29.14 3.77 1.41
CA ALA A 99 28.49 3.00 2.46
C ALA A 99 27.81 1.74 1.88
N PRO A 100 27.83 0.61 2.62
CA PRO A 100 27.28 -0.63 2.11
C PRO A 100 25.74 -0.54 1.95
N PRO A 101 25.11 -1.48 1.23
CA PRO A 101 23.68 -1.47 0.98
C PRO A 101 22.85 -1.35 2.25
N HIS A 102 22.02 -0.31 2.33
CA HIS A 102 21.12 -0.10 3.47
C HIS A 102 19.97 0.85 3.13
N ILE A 103 18.84 0.71 3.83
CA ILE A 103 17.68 1.58 3.67
C ILE A 103 17.99 3.06 3.97
N PHE A 104 18.88 3.32 4.93
CA PHE A 104 19.33 4.68 5.27
C PHE A 104 20.13 5.33 4.16
N SER A 105 20.86 4.56 3.34
CA SER A 105 21.51 5.13 2.16
C SER A 105 20.45 5.63 1.17
N ILE A 106 19.40 4.86 0.91
CA ILE A 106 18.29 5.29 0.03
C ILE A 106 17.61 6.56 0.58
N SER A 107 17.35 6.60 1.89
CA SER A 107 16.78 7.77 2.55
C SER A 107 17.69 9.00 2.49
N ASP A 108 18.99 8.87 2.75
CA ASP A 108 19.94 9.98 2.68
C ASP A 108 20.08 10.50 1.25
N ASN A 109 20.21 9.62 0.25
CA ASN A 109 20.29 10.02 -1.16
C ASN A 109 19.02 10.77 -1.58
N ALA A 110 17.82 10.30 -1.20
CA ALA A 110 16.59 11.03 -1.46
C ALA A 110 16.60 12.43 -0.81
N TYR A 111 17.06 12.54 0.43
CA TYR A 111 17.19 13.83 1.11
C TYR A 111 18.19 14.76 0.42
N GLN A 112 19.37 14.27 0.04
CA GLN A 112 20.38 15.05 -0.66
C GLN A 112 19.91 15.51 -2.04
N PHE A 113 19.26 14.63 -2.82
CA PHE A 113 18.71 14.98 -4.13
C PHE A 113 17.58 16.00 -4.02
N MET A 114 16.69 15.88 -3.03
CA MET A 114 15.68 16.90 -2.76
C MET A 114 16.31 18.30 -2.56
N LEU A 115 17.38 18.38 -1.77
CA LEU A 115 18.06 19.65 -1.49
C LEU A 115 18.86 20.20 -2.68
N THR A 116 19.46 19.30 -3.47
CA THR A 116 20.31 19.66 -4.60
C THR A 116 19.49 20.02 -5.83
N ASP A 117 18.59 19.12 -6.22
CA ASP A 117 17.84 19.18 -7.48
C ASP A 117 16.56 20.00 -7.33
N ARG A 118 16.14 20.30 -6.09
CA ARG A 118 14.94 21.09 -5.79
C ARG A 118 13.66 20.45 -6.35
N GLU A 119 13.60 19.13 -6.30
CA GLU A 119 12.46 18.31 -6.73
C GLU A 119 11.93 17.45 -5.59
N ASN A 120 10.61 17.24 -5.58
CA ASN A 120 9.97 16.33 -4.64
C ASN A 120 10.43 14.90 -4.90
N GLN A 121 10.54 14.10 -3.84
CA GLN A 121 11.01 12.72 -3.94
C GLN A 121 9.92 11.76 -3.47
N SER A 122 10.02 10.49 -3.87
CA SER A 122 9.22 9.43 -3.28
C SER A 122 10.04 8.17 -3.03
N ILE A 123 9.72 7.43 -1.98
CA ILE A 123 10.29 6.12 -1.67
C ILE A 123 9.15 5.11 -1.73
N LEU A 124 9.19 4.21 -2.71
CA LEU A 124 8.19 3.18 -2.94
C LEU A 124 8.71 1.85 -2.38
N ILE A 125 8.11 1.41 -1.27
CA ILE A 125 8.44 0.14 -0.62
C ILE A 125 7.39 -0.88 -1.03
N THR A 126 7.80 -1.84 -1.85
CA THR A 126 6.89 -2.85 -2.45
C THR A 126 7.38 -4.25 -2.14
N GLY A 127 6.53 -5.25 -2.33
CA GLY A 127 6.83 -6.65 -2.05
C GLY A 127 5.60 -7.37 -1.52
N GLU A 128 5.65 -8.69 -1.45
CA GLU A 128 4.51 -9.51 -1.01
C GLU A 128 4.08 -9.23 0.44
N SER A 129 2.87 -9.67 0.77
CA SER A 129 2.28 -9.61 2.12
C SER A 129 3.19 -10.34 3.12
N GLY A 130 3.75 -9.64 4.12
CA GLY A 130 4.72 -10.22 5.09
C GLY A 130 6.20 -9.99 4.76
N ALA A 131 6.53 -9.31 3.66
CA ALA A 131 7.92 -9.04 3.27
C ALA A 131 8.64 -7.99 4.16
N GLY A 132 7.96 -7.36 5.12
CA GLY A 132 8.56 -6.35 6.02
C GLY A 132 8.49 -4.91 5.51
N LYS A 133 7.51 -4.57 4.66
CA LYS A 133 7.31 -3.21 4.11
C LYS A 133 7.14 -2.17 5.21
N THR A 134 6.16 -2.35 6.10
CA THR A 134 5.84 -1.43 7.20
C THR A 134 7.03 -1.19 8.13
N VAL A 135 7.84 -2.21 8.38
CA VAL A 135 9.06 -2.09 9.21
C VAL A 135 10.06 -1.16 8.52
N ASN A 136 10.33 -1.37 7.23
CA ASN A 136 11.21 -0.48 6.46
C ASN A 136 10.65 0.95 6.40
N THR A 137 9.35 1.13 6.21
CA THR A 137 8.66 2.44 6.27
C THR A 137 8.95 3.16 7.59
N LYS A 138 8.77 2.48 8.72
CA LYS A 138 9.06 3.03 10.06
C LYS A 138 10.52 3.48 10.17
N ARG A 139 11.47 2.71 9.62
CA ARG A 139 12.90 3.06 9.64
C ARG A 139 13.25 4.25 8.76
N VAL A 140 12.64 4.37 7.59
CA VAL A 140 12.78 5.54 6.71
C VAL A 140 12.30 6.81 7.41
N ILE A 141 11.12 6.75 8.05
CA ILE A 141 10.56 7.87 8.81
C ILE A 141 11.48 8.24 9.98
N GLN A 142 11.93 7.26 10.76
CA GLN A 142 12.86 7.47 11.87
C GLN A 142 14.17 8.11 11.42
N TYR A 143 14.68 7.73 10.23
CA TYR A 143 15.87 8.34 9.66
C TYR A 143 15.65 9.84 9.42
N PHE A 144 14.61 10.21 8.68
CA PHE A 144 14.31 11.62 8.40
C PHE A 144 14.04 12.44 9.65
N ALA A 145 13.29 11.87 10.60
CA ALA A 145 13.08 12.47 11.91
C ALA A 145 14.42 12.77 12.60
N THR A 146 15.36 11.82 12.61
CA THR A 146 16.65 12.00 13.31
C THR A 146 17.57 13.02 12.63
N ILE A 147 17.63 13.01 11.29
CA ILE A 147 18.59 13.87 10.56
C ILE A 147 18.08 15.30 10.32
N ALA A 148 16.77 15.49 10.25
CA ALA A 148 16.13 16.77 9.92
C ALA A 148 15.43 17.44 11.11
N ALA A 149 15.53 16.84 12.31
CA ALA A 149 14.99 17.42 13.54
C ALA A 149 15.60 18.80 13.84
N SER A 150 14.73 19.72 14.23
CA SER A 150 15.13 21.01 14.80
C SER A 150 15.46 20.80 16.28
N GLY A 151 16.72 20.98 16.69
CA GLY A 151 17.24 20.68 18.03
C GLY A 151 16.65 21.47 19.22
N GLU A 152 15.45 22.03 19.13
CA GLU A 152 14.77 22.70 20.25
C GLU A 152 13.78 21.74 20.92
N LYS A 153 14.21 21.13 22.03
CA LYS A 153 13.34 20.33 22.91
C LYS A 153 12.25 21.22 23.50
N LYS A 154 11.01 21.15 23.00
CA LYS A 154 9.84 21.71 23.70
C LYS A 154 9.52 20.84 24.92
N LYS A 155 9.97 21.27 26.10
CA LYS A 155 9.67 20.66 27.40
C LYS A 155 8.56 21.44 28.11
N GLU A 156 7.33 21.41 27.63
CA GLU A 156 6.17 21.80 28.47
C GLU A 156 4.97 20.92 28.13
N GLU A 157 4.64 19.99 29.02
CA GLU A 157 3.41 19.18 28.95
C GLU A 157 2.23 20.07 29.40
N GLN A 158 1.35 20.44 28.47
CA GLN A 158 0.09 21.11 28.78
C GLN A 158 -1.09 20.16 28.46
N PRO A 159 -2.04 19.95 29.38
CA PRO A 159 -3.21 19.13 29.10
C PRO A 159 -4.04 19.73 27.95
N GLY A 160 -4.34 18.92 26.93
CA GLY A 160 -5.05 19.36 25.73
C GLY A 160 -4.19 19.95 24.60
N LYS A 161 -2.85 19.93 24.73
CA LYS A 161 -1.90 20.20 23.64
C LYS A 161 -1.00 18.99 23.39
N MET A 162 -0.51 18.87 22.16
CA MET A 162 0.32 17.74 21.71
C MET A 162 1.51 17.48 22.65
N GLN A 163 1.75 16.20 22.95
CA GLN A 163 2.94 15.74 23.68
C GLN A 163 4.00 15.25 22.70
N GLY A 164 5.29 15.46 23.03
CA GLY A 164 6.40 15.03 22.17
C GLY A 164 6.71 15.96 20.99
N THR A 165 7.78 15.64 20.27
CA THR A 165 8.19 16.41 19.08
C THR A 165 7.39 15.99 17.85
N LEU A 166 7.47 16.75 16.74
CA LEU A 166 6.78 16.40 15.49
C LEU A 166 7.21 15.02 14.97
N GLU A 167 8.46 14.66 15.23
CA GLU A 167 9.03 13.34 14.98
C GLU A 167 8.33 12.23 15.78
N ASP A 168 8.15 12.44 17.09
CA ASP A 168 7.45 11.48 17.96
C ASP A 168 6.00 11.30 17.52
N GLN A 169 5.36 12.36 17.04
CA GLN A 169 3.97 12.32 16.55
C GLN A 169 3.82 11.50 15.27
N ILE A 170 4.72 11.66 14.30
CA ILE A 170 4.67 10.86 13.06
C ILE A 170 4.86 9.37 13.37
N ILE A 171 5.73 9.04 14.33
CA ILE A 171 5.96 7.65 14.75
C ILE A 171 4.74 7.13 15.52
N SER A 172 4.22 7.91 16.47
CA SER A 172 3.06 7.59 17.31
C SER A 172 1.74 7.47 16.53
N ALA A 173 1.65 8.01 15.32
CA ALA A 173 0.52 7.78 14.43
C ALA A 173 0.38 6.31 13.99
N ASN A 174 1.50 5.56 13.93
CA ASN A 174 1.47 4.19 13.39
C ASN A 174 0.69 3.20 14.26
N PRO A 175 0.88 3.10 15.60
CA PRO A 175 0.09 2.21 16.43
C PRO A 175 -1.42 2.37 16.23
N LEU A 176 -1.91 3.61 16.19
CA LEU A 176 -3.33 3.90 15.93
C LEU A 176 -3.77 3.44 14.54
N LEU A 177 -2.99 3.74 13.50
CA LEU A 177 -3.30 3.31 12.14
C LEU A 177 -3.22 1.79 11.96
N GLU A 178 -2.30 1.11 12.66
CA GLU A 178 -2.14 -0.34 12.63
C GLU A 178 -3.28 -1.04 13.38
N ALA A 179 -3.70 -0.51 14.53
CA ALA A 179 -4.84 -1.06 15.28
C ALA A 179 -6.12 -1.11 14.42
N PHE A 180 -6.38 -0.07 13.64
CA PHE A 180 -7.60 0.05 12.84
C PHE A 180 -7.47 -0.37 11.37
N GLY A 181 -6.24 -0.44 10.85
CA GLY A 181 -5.98 -0.68 9.43
C GLY A 181 -5.21 -1.98 9.16
N ASN A 182 -4.67 -2.64 10.17
CA ASN A 182 -3.97 -3.91 10.01
C ASN A 182 -4.79 -5.08 10.57
N ALA A 183 -4.61 -6.22 9.91
CA ALA A 183 -5.25 -7.48 10.30
C ALA A 183 -4.30 -8.66 10.00
N LYS A 184 -4.59 -9.81 10.64
CA LYS A 184 -3.89 -11.07 10.36
C LYS A 184 -4.40 -11.66 9.05
N THR A 185 -3.51 -11.97 8.12
CA THR A 185 -3.76 -12.80 6.95
C THR A 185 -3.08 -14.16 7.09
N VAL A 186 -3.29 -15.07 6.14
CA VAL A 186 -2.62 -16.38 6.10
C VAL A 186 -1.09 -16.24 6.12
N ARG A 187 -0.56 -15.22 5.44
CA ARG A 187 0.90 -15.03 5.25
C ARG A 187 1.53 -14.06 6.26
N ASN A 188 0.76 -13.12 6.80
CA ASN A 188 1.29 -12.06 7.65
C ASN A 188 0.39 -11.79 8.84
N ASP A 189 0.98 -11.79 10.03
CA ASP A 189 0.24 -11.62 11.29
C ASP A 189 -0.21 -10.17 11.52
N ASN A 190 0.51 -9.19 10.96
CA ASN A 190 0.22 -7.76 11.06
C ASN A 190 0.26 -7.13 9.65
N SER A 191 -0.76 -7.43 8.84
CA SER A 191 -0.83 -7.02 7.43
C SER A 191 -1.62 -5.74 7.24
N SER A 192 -1.01 -4.72 6.65
CA SER A 192 -1.70 -3.49 6.25
C SER A 192 -2.79 -3.79 5.23
N ARG A 193 -4.06 -3.55 5.60
CA ARG A 193 -5.24 -3.70 4.71
C ARG A 193 -5.73 -2.36 4.19
N PHE A 194 -4.82 -1.38 4.15
CA PHE A 194 -4.97 -0.07 3.53
C PHE A 194 -3.61 0.36 2.98
N GLY A 195 -3.62 1.23 1.98
CA GLY A 195 -2.45 1.96 1.54
C GLY A 195 -2.29 3.26 2.31
N LYS A 196 -1.07 3.62 2.66
CA LYS A 196 -0.72 4.93 3.22
C LYS A 196 0.41 5.56 2.43
N PHE A 197 0.24 6.83 2.09
CA PHE A 197 1.27 7.66 1.51
C PHE A 197 1.57 8.78 2.49
N ILE A 198 2.74 8.69 3.12
CA ILE A 198 3.18 9.62 4.15
C ILE A 198 4.06 10.66 3.48
N ARG A 199 3.60 11.90 3.39
CA ARG A 199 4.39 13.03 2.90
C ARG A 199 5.07 13.71 4.06
N ILE A 200 6.40 13.66 4.07
CA ILE A 200 7.23 14.39 5.03
C ILE A 200 7.66 15.68 4.34
N HIS A 201 7.20 16.83 4.86
CA HIS A 201 7.46 18.15 4.29
C HIS A 201 8.70 18.76 4.92
N PHE A 202 9.52 19.37 4.07
CA PHE A 202 10.74 20.06 4.44
C PHE A 202 10.63 21.54 4.10
N GLY A 203 11.15 22.37 5.00
CA GLY A 203 11.29 23.81 4.78
C GLY A 203 12.49 24.14 3.90
N ALA A 204 12.68 25.44 3.61
CA ALA A 204 13.77 25.90 2.75
C ALA A 204 15.19 25.57 3.25
N THR A 205 15.33 25.32 4.55
CA THR A 205 16.61 24.95 5.19
C THR A 205 16.86 23.44 5.22
N GLY A 206 15.94 22.64 4.66
CA GLY A 206 15.99 21.17 4.72
C GLY A 206 15.50 20.58 6.05
N LYS A 207 15.07 21.40 7.01
CA LYS A 207 14.50 20.90 8.27
C LYS A 207 13.06 20.44 8.10
N LEU A 208 12.64 19.51 8.95
CA LEU A 208 11.29 18.98 8.98
C LEU A 208 10.29 20.08 9.36
N ALA A 209 9.30 20.32 8.49
CA ALA A 209 8.31 21.38 8.64
C ALA A 209 6.95 20.83 9.08
N SER A 210 6.43 19.81 8.41
CA SER A 210 5.14 19.18 8.71
C SER A 210 5.09 17.77 8.12
N ALA A 211 4.06 17.01 8.44
CA ALA A 211 3.77 15.75 7.75
C ALA A 211 2.28 15.65 7.44
N ASP A 212 1.93 14.84 6.44
CA ASP A 212 0.57 14.42 6.23
C ASP A 212 0.52 12.98 5.69
N ILE A 213 -0.60 12.32 5.94
CA ILE A 213 -0.86 10.93 5.61
C ILE A 213 -2.09 10.91 4.71
N GLU A 214 -1.92 10.51 3.46
CA GLU A 214 -3.04 10.14 2.60
C GLU A 214 -3.26 8.63 2.70
N THR A 215 -4.45 8.23 3.14
CA THR A 215 -4.86 6.83 3.15
C THR A 215 -5.67 6.49 1.91
N TYR A 216 -5.44 5.29 1.40
CA TYR A 216 -6.15 4.75 0.25
C TYR A 216 -6.62 3.33 0.59
N LEU A 217 -7.77 2.92 0.05
CA LEU A 217 -8.12 1.50 -0.10
C LEU A 217 -8.20 0.69 1.20
N LEU A 218 -8.93 1.17 2.21
CA LEU A 218 -9.25 0.34 3.39
C LEU A 218 -10.13 -0.85 2.97
N GLU A 219 -9.71 -2.07 3.31
CA GLU A 219 -10.47 -3.30 3.06
C GLU A 219 -11.69 -3.38 3.99
N LYS A 220 -12.80 -2.73 3.61
CA LYS A 220 -13.99 -2.64 4.47
C LYS A 220 -14.58 -4.00 4.82
N SER A 221 -14.53 -4.98 3.92
CA SER A 221 -15.12 -6.30 4.15
C SER A 221 -14.52 -7.03 5.35
N ARG A 222 -13.28 -6.72 5.72
CA ARG A 222 -12.60 -7.25 6.91
C ARG A 222 -13.36 -6.99 8.21
N VAL A 223 -14.16 -5.92 8.25
CA VAL A 223 -15.02 -5.54 9.39
C VAL A 223 -16.13 -6.57 9.61
N THR A 224 -16.67 -7.16 8.55
CA THR A 224 -17.85 -8.04 8.60
C THR A 224 -17.54 -9.50 8.26
N PHE A 225 -16.35 -9.78 7.72
CA PHE A 225 -15.98 -11.08 7.17
C PHE A 225 -14.48 -11.38 7.36
N GLN A 226 -14.16 -12.64 7.63
CA GLN A 226 -12.81 -13.17 7.66
C GLN A 226 -12.78 -14.59 7.08
N LEU A 227 -11.70 -14.97 6.40
CA LEU A 227 -11.44 -16.39 6.12
C LEU A 227 -10.98 -17.11 7.40
N LYS A 228 -11.09 -18.45 7.39
CA LYS A 228 -10.83 -19.31 8.55
C LYS A 228 -9.47 -19.09 9.24
N ALA A 229 -8.42 -18.78 8.47
CA ALA A 229 -7.06 -18.57 8.98
C ALA A 229 -6.69 -17.08 9.17
N GLU A 230 -7.65 -16.18 8.94
CA GLU A 230 -7.47 -14.72 9.02
C GLU A 230 -8.17 -14.17 10.27
N ARG A 231 -7.85 -12.92 10.62
CA ARG A 231 -8.44 -12.20 11.77
C ARG A 231 -9.07 -10.90 11.27
N SER A 232 -10.01 -10.32 12.02
CA SER A 232 -10.45 -8.94 11.78
C SER A 232 -9.35 -7.93 12.18
N TYR A 233 -9.66 -6.63 12.14
CA TYR A 233 -8.75 -5.57 12.57
C TYR A 233 -8.34 -5.73 14.04
N HIS A 234 -7.07 -5.39 14.35
CA HIS A 234 -6.48 -5.64 15.67
C HIS A 234 -7.23 -4.98 16.82
N ILE A 235 -7.77 -3.76 16.60
CA ILE A 235 -8.45 -2.98 17.63
C ILE A 235 -9.56 -3.75 18.35
N PHE A 236 -10.32 -4.60 17.65
CA PHE A 236 -11.41 -5.35 18.28
C PHE A 236 -10.90 -6.25 19.41
N TYR A 237 -9.79 -6.92 19.16
CA TYR A 237 -9.22 -7.88 20.10
C TYR A 237 -8.34 -7.21 21.15
N GLN A 238 -7.68 -6.10 20.80
CA GLN A 238 -7.03 -5.21 21.76
C GLN A 238 -8.03 -4.75 22.83
N ILE A 239 -9.21 -4.30 22.43
CA ILE A 239 -10.28 -3.90 23.36
C ILE A 239 -10.72 -5.09 24.22
N MET A 240 -10.99 -6.25 23.60
CA MET A 240 -11.46 -7.46 24.30
C MET A 240 -10.37 -8.14 25.16
N SER A 241 -9.10 -7.71 25.07
CA SER A 241 -7.98 -8.23 25.87
C SER A 241 -8.13 -8.00 27.37
N ASN A 242 -9.07 -7.12 27.76
CA ASN A 242 -9.37 -6.75 29.14
C ASN A 242 -8.23 -6.03 29.88
N LYS A 243 -7.26 -5.47 29.15
CA LYS A 243 -6.20 -4.66 29.76
C LYS A 243 -6.73 -3.35 30.37
N LYS A 244 -7.81 -2.81 29.81
CA LYS A 244 -8.59 -1.67 30.33
C LYS A 244 -10.04 -2.10 30.54
N PRO A 245 -10.38 -2.74 31.69
CA PRO A 245 -11.71 -3.27 31.95
C PRO A 245 -12.84 -2.24 31.84
N GLU A 246 -12.53 -0.97 32.11
CA GLU A 246 -13.47 0.13 31.93
C GLU A 246 -13.99 0.27 30.48
N LEU A 247 -13.23 -0.19 29.49
CA LEU A 247 -13.69 -0.23 28.10
C LEU A 247 -14.71 -1.35 27.88
N ILE A 248 -14.55 -2.50 28.53
CA ILE A 248 -15.50 -3.63 28.41
C ILE A 248 -16.87 -3.19 28.92
N ASP A 249 -16.91 -2.56 30.09
CA ASP A 249 -18.14 -2.05 30.70
C ASP A 249 -18.73 -0.88 29.89
N MET A 250 -17.91 0.07 29.46
CA MET A 250 -18.35 1.23 28.66
C MET A 250 -18.99 0.80 27.33
N LEU A 251 -18.43 -0.23 26.70
CA LEU A 251 -18.86 -0.72 25.39
C LEU A 251 -19.96 -1.78 25.49
N LEU A 252 -20.35 -2.17 26.72
CA LEU A 252 -21.35 -3.20 26.98
C LEU A 252 -21.00 -4.51 26.27
N ILE A 253 -19.72 -4.86 26.26
CA ILE A 253 -19.20 -6.06 25.61
C ILE A 253 -18.71 -7.10 26.62
N THR A 254 -18.42 -8.30 26.13
CA THR A 254 -17.71 -9.35 26.87
C THR A 254 -16.27 -9.44 26.36
N THR A 255 -15.45 -10.22 27.08
CA THR A 255 -14.08 -10.53 26.66
C THR A 255 -14.01 -11.75 25.74
N ASN A 256 -15.16 -12.38 25.41
CA ASN A 256 -15.21 -13.56 24.55
C ASN A 256 -15.53 -13.15 23.10
N PRO A 257 -14.57 -13.24 22.16
CA PRO A 257 -14.79 -12.81 20.79
C PRO A 257 -15.88 -13.59 20.06
N TYR A 258 -16.15 -14.83 20.45
CA TYR A 258 -17.23 -15.65 19.88
C TYR A 258 -18.63 -15.12 20.16
N ASP A 259 -18.77 -14.17 21.09
CA ASP A 259 -20.03 -13.48 21.31
C ASP A 259 -20.33 -12.48 20.18
N TYR A 260 -19.37 -12.19 19.29
CA TYR A 260 -19.47 -11.18 18.24
C TYR A 260 -19.16 -11.76 16.86
N HIS A 261 -20.21 -12.07 16.09
CA HIS A 261 -20.08 -12.79 14.81
C HIS A 261 -19.13 -12.10 13.81
N TYR A 262 -19.11 -10.77 13.77
CA TYR A 262 -18.26 -10.01 12.84
C TYR A 262 -16.76 -10.13 13.10
N VAL A 263 -16.33 -10.59 14.27
CA VAL A 263 -14.90 -10.68 14.63
C VAL A 263 -14.46 -12.11 14.98
N SER A 264 -15.33 -13.11 14.74
CA SER A 264 -15.11 -14.48 15.18
C SER A 264 -15.28 -15.55 14.10
N GLN A 265 -15.27 -15.16 12.81
CA GLN A 265 -15.38 -16.12 11.70
C GLN A 265 -14.05 -16.83 11.39
N GLY A 266 -12.94 -16.20 11.75
CA GLY A 266 -11.60 -16.74 11.57
C GLY A 266 -10.87 -16.96 12.90
N GLU A 267 -9.59 -16.63 12.90
CA GLU A 267 -8.70 -16.76 14.04
C GLU A 267 -8.91 -15.64 15.05
N ILE A 268 -8.85 -16.00 16.33
CA ILE A 268 -9.09 -15.06 17.43
C ILE A 268 -7.79 -14.54 18.03
N THR A 269 -6.80 -15.41 18.20
CA THR A 269 -5.52 -15.12 18.85
C THR A 269 -4.38 -15.25 17.86
N VAL A 270 -3.33 -14.45 18.03
CA VAL A 270 -2.14 -14.48 17.19
C VAL A 270 -0.91 -14.61 18.09
N PRO A 271 -0.15 -15.72 18.05
CA PRO A 271 0.94 -15.97 19.00
C PRO A 271 2.04 -14.89 19.02
N SER A 272 2.20 -14.15 17.92
CA SER A 272 3.22 -13.12 17.75
C SER A 272 2.78 -11.72 18.20
N ILE A 273 1.53 -11.54 18.66
CA ILE A 273 0.95 -10.24 19.01
C ILE A 273 0.42 -10.32 20.45
N ASP A 274 0.81 -9.36 21.29
CA ASP A 274 0.21 -9.16 22.61
C ASP A 274 -0.85 -8.05 22.53
N ASP A 275 -2.12 -8.45 22.41
CA ASP A 275 -3.24 -7.52 22.30
C ASP A 275 -3.37 -6.58 23.53
N GLN A 276 -2.83 -6.95 24.70
CA GLN A 276 -2.87 -6.11 25.90
C GLN A 276 -1.85 -4.96 25.82
N GLU A 277 -0.61 -5.26 25.42
CA GLU A 277 0.42 -4.24 25.24
C GLU A 277 0.06 -3.30 24.09
N GLU A 278 -0.45 -3.87 22.99
CA GLU A 278 -0.87 -3.10 21.82
C GLU A 278 -2.08 -2.19 22.11
N LEU A 279 -3.00 -2.58 22.99
CA LEU A 279 -4.07 -1.68 23.46
C LEU A 279 -3.49 -0.44 24.15
N MET A 280 -2.50 -0.62 25.02
CA MET A 280 -1.86 0.50 25.73
C MET A 280 -1.09 1.41 24.77
N ALA A 281 -0.39 0.83 23.78
CA ALA A 281 0.28 1.59 22.74
C ALA A 281 -0.70 2.42 21.90
N THR A 282 -1.85 1.84 21.56
CA THR A 282 -2.92 2.50 20.80
C THR A 282 -3.59 3.60 21.61
N ASP A 283 -3.93 3.33 22.87
CA ASP A 283 -4.55 4.30 23.78
C ASP A 283 -3.64 5.50 24.05
N SER A 284 -2.33 5.26 24.23
CA SER A 284 -1.32 6.29 24.40
C SER A 284 -1.11 7.10 23.11
N ALA A 285 -1.13 6.44 21.94
CA ALA A 285 -1.02 7.11 20.65
C ALA A 285 -2.17 8.11 20.44
N ILE A 286 -3.42 7.74 20.80
CA ILE A 286 -4.57 8.66 20.73
C ILE A 286 -4.32 9.93 21.54
N ASP A 287 -3.76 9.78 22.74
CA ASP A 287 -3.48 10.91 23.64
C ASP A 287 -2.34 11.80 23.11
N ILE A 288 -1.24 11.20 22.63
CA ILE A 288 -0.08 11.91 22.05
C ILE A 288 -0.49 12.71 20.81
N LEU A 289 -1.35 12.13 19.98
CA LEU A 289 -1.89 12.76 18.77
C LEU A 289 -2.93 13.84 19.07
N GLY A 290 -3.21 14.15 20.35
CA GLY A 290 -4.05 15.28 20.74
C GLY A 290 -5.54 15.10 20.44
N PHE A 291 -6.03 13.87 20.39
CA PHE A 291 -7.47 13.62 20.40
C PHE A 291 -8.04 14.01 21.77
N THR A 292 -9.23 14.61 21.76
CA THR A 292 -9.94 14.91 23.02
C THR A 292 -10.46 13.63 23.67
N ALA A 293 -10.72 13.66 24.97
CA ALA A 293 -11.30 12.52 25.69
C ALA A 293 -12.67 12.10 25.11
N ASP A 294 -13.47 13.07 24.65
CA ASP A 294 -14.75 12.83 23.96
C ASP A 294 -14.54 12.11 22.62
N GLU A 295 -13.55 12.54 21.83
CA GLU A 295 -13.19 11.90 20.56
C GLU A 295 -12.67 10.47 20.79
N LYS A 296 -11.79 10.26 21.78
CA LYS A 296 -11.30 8.94 22.19
C LYS A 296 -12.44 8.02 22.60
N THR A 297 -13.36 8.53 23.43
CA THR A 297 -14.57 7.79 23.84
C THR A 297 -15.43 7.44 22.63
N ALA A 298 -15.62 8.37 21.69
CA ALA A 298 -16.39 8.12 20.48
C ALA A 298 -15.74 7.04 19.60
N ILE A 299 -14.41 7.03 19.44
CA ILE A 299 -13.67 5.99 18.71
C ILE A 299 -13.98 4.61 19.28
N TYR A 300 -13.84 4.44 20.60
CA TYR A 300 -14.14 3.16 21.25
C TYR A 300 -15.63 2.80 21.14
N LYS A 301 -16.55 3.73 21.43
CA LYS A 301 -18.01 3.50 21.36
C LYS A 301 -18.47 3.06 19.98
N LEU A 302 -17.99 3.73 18.93
CA LEU A 302 -18.32 3.37 17.54
C LEU A 302 -17.74 2.00 17.16
N THR A 303 -16.54 1.68 17.63
CA THR A 303 -15.93 0.36 17.44
C THR A 303 -16.73 -0.74 18.13
N GLY A 304 -17.15 -0.53 19.38
CA GLY A 304 -18.04 -1.45 20.10
C GLY A 304 -19.41 -1.61 19.43
N ALA A 305 -19.99 -0.51 18.94
CA ALA A 305 -21.27 -0.55 18.24
C ALA A 305 -21.22 -1.37 16.95
N VAL A 306 -20.09 -1.32 16.21
CA VAL A 306 -19.86 -2.18 15.03
C VAL A 306 -19.88 -3.67 15.39
N MET A 307 -19.32 -4.06 16.54
CA MET A 307 -19.40 -5.45 17.01
C MET A 307 -20.85 -5.86 17.34
N HIS A 308 -21.61 -4.98 18.02
CA HIS A 308 -23.03 -5.23 18.31
C HIS A 308 -23.91 -5.30 17.06
N TYR A 309 -23.58 -4.55 16.00
CA TYR A 309 -24.30 -4.64 14.72
C TYR A 309 -24.26 -6.06 14.14
N GLY A 310 -23.13 -6.77 14.28
CA GLY A 310 -23.00 -8.16 13.84
C GLY A 310 -23.90 -9.15 14.58
N ASN A 311 -24.44 -8.75 15.74
CA ASN A 311 -25.30 -9.56 16.59
C ASN A 311 -26.79 -9.19 16.48
N LEU A 312 -27.16 -8.19 15.68
CA LEU A 312 -28.56 -7.84 15.45
C LEU A 312 -29.27 -9.00 14.74
N LYS A 313 -30.32 -9.52 15.38
CA LYS A 313 -31.12 -10.63 14.86
C LYS A 313 -32.45 -10.12 14.33
N PHE A 314 -32.84 -10.68 13.20
CA PHE A 314 -34.11 -10.40 12.54
C PHE A 314 -34.74 -11.73 12.15
N LYS A 315 -36.07 -11.77 12.20
CA LYS A 315 -36.86 -12.93 11.76
C LYS A 315 -37.89 -12.50 10.74
N GLN A 316 -38.38 -13.47 9.99
CA GLN A 316 -39.46 -13.23 9.06
C GLN A 316 -40.77 -13.07 9.84
N LYS A 317 -41.49 -11.98 9.56
CA LYS A 317 -42.80 -11.72 10.14
C LYS A 317 -43.80 -12.78 9.69
N GLN A 318 -44.65 -13.25 10.60
CA GLN A 318 -45.63 -14.29 10.27
C GLN A 318 -46.56 -13.85 9.13
N ARG A 319 -46.65 -14.66 8.08
CA ARG A 319 -47.49 -14.45 6.88
C ARG A 319 -47.07 -13.31 5.94
N GLU A 320 -45.90 -12.70 6.15
CA GLU A 320 -45.29 -11.70 5.26
C GLU A 320 -43.84 -12.08 4.94
N GLU A 321 -43.27 -11.60 3.83
CA GLU A 321 -41.83 -11.78 3.51
C GLU A 321 -40.92 -10.74 4.20
N GLN A 322 -41.52 -9.86 4.99
CA GLN A 322 -40.83 -8.74 5.64
C GLN A 322 -40.10 -9.18 6.91
N ALA A 323 -39.02 -8.48 7.22
CA ALA A 323 -38.25 -8.65 8.44
C ALA A 323 -38.88 -7.92 9.62
N GLU A 324 -38.86 -8.55 10.78
CA GLU A 324 -39.10 -7.92 12.08
C GLU A 324 -37.92 -8.17 13.03
N PRO A 325 -37.64 -7.26 13.99
CA PRO A 325 -36.57 -7.47 14.98
C PRO A 325 -36.81 -8.73 15.82
N ASP A 326 -35.77 -9.53 16.02
CA ASP A 326 -35.82 -10.70 16.90
C ASP A 326 -35.16 -10.40 18.25
N GLY A 327 -35.80 -9.49 18.99
CA GLY A 327 -35.30 -8.93 20.25
C GLY A 327 -34.76 -7.50 20.11
N THR A 328 -34.66 -6.79 21.23
CA THR A 328 -34.20 -5.39 21.27
C THR A 328 -32.88 -5.21 22.02
N GLU A 329 -32.46 -6.17 22.84
CA GLU A 329 -31.31 -6.00 23.75
C GLU A 329 -30.04 -5.53 23.04
N VAL A 330 -29.67 -6.19 21.93
CA VAL A 330 -28.48 -5.83 21.15
C VAL A 330 -28.66 -4.47 20.46
N ALA A 331 -29.88 -4.18 19.99
CA ALA A 331 -30.20 -2.90 19.38
C ALA A 331 -30.14 -1.75 20.40
N ASP A 332 -30.54 -2.01 21.64
CA ASP A 332 -30.48 -1.05 22.74
C ASP A 332 -29.01 -0.70 23.07
N LYS A 333 -28.13 -1.71 23.13
CA LYS A 333 -26.68 -1.50 23.31
C LYS A 333 -26.08 -0.71 22.16
N ALA A 334 -26.34 -1.12 20.91
CA ALA A 334 -25.79 -0.45 19.74
C ALA A 334 -26.30 1.00 19.61
N ALA A 335 -27.60 1.23 19.84
CA ALA A 335 -28.21 2.55 19.81
C ALA A 335 -27.67 3.45 20.93
N TYR A 336 -27.47 2.91 22.15
CA TYR A 336 -26.87 3.66 23.26
C TYR A 336 -25.46 4.14 22.92
N LEU A 337 -24.60 3.26 22.39
CA LEU A 337 -23.23 3.61 22.02
C LEU A 337 -23.16 4.64 20.90
N MET A 338 -24.11 4.57 19.95
CA MET A 338 -24.22 5.52 18.84
C MET A 338 -25.05 6.78 19.18
N GLY A 339 -25.61 6.90 20.39
CA GLY A 339 -26.44 8.05 20.79
C GLY A 339 -27.74 8.16 19.98
N LEU A 340 -28.40 7.04 19.73
CA LEU A 340 -29.63 6.91 18.93
C LEU A 340 -30.78 6.36 19.78
N ASN A 341 -32.01 6.47 19.26
CA ASN A 341 -33.15 5.75 19.79
C ASN A 341 -33.23 4.35 19.15
N SER A 342 -33.30 3.30 19.98
CA SER A 342 -33.33 1.89 19.53
C SER A 342 -34.56 1.56 18.67
N ALA A 343 -35.74 2.06 19.06
CA ALA A 343 -36.98 1.81 18.32
C ALA A 343 -36.93 2.47 16.93
N ASP A 344 -36.40 3.69 16.83
CA ASP A 344 -36.24 4.38 15.55
C ASP A 344 -35.20 3.69 14.67
N LEU A 345 -34.10 3.20 15.25
CA LEU A 345 -33.08 2.43 14.52
C LEU A 345 -33.67 1.16 13.92
N LEU A 346 -34.34 0.33 14.74
CA LEU A 346 -34.97 -0.92 14.28
C LEU A 346 -36.04 -0.66 13.22
N LYS A 347 -36.86 0.37 13.41
CA LYS A 347 -37.87 0.78 12.44
C LYS A 347 -37.23 1.23 11.12
N ALA A 348 -36.18 2.04 11.17
CA ALA A 348 -35.47 2.50 9.98
C ALA A 348 -34.79 1.34 9.22
N LEU A 349 -34.31 0.32 9.93
CA LEU A 349 -33.73 -0.88 9.33
C LEU A 349 -34.79 -1.75 8.62
N CYS A 350 -35.89 -2.09 9.29
CA CYS A 350 -36.95 -2.93 8.70
C CYS A 350 -37.82 -2.20 7.66
N TYR A 351 -38.05 -0.90 7.89
CA TYR A 351 -38.99 -0.07 7.14
C TYR A 351 -38.36 1.28 6.72
N PRO A 352 -37.30 1.27 5.89
CA PRO A 352 -36.72 2.50 5.37
C PRO A 352 -37.74 3.31 4.56
N ARG A 353 -37.64 4.63 4.68
CA ARG A 353 -38.32 5.58 3.81
C ARG A 353 -37.41 5.85 2.60
N VAL A 354 -37.83 5.38 1.43
CA VAL A 354 -37.07 5.50 0.18
C VAL A 354 -37.76 6.51 -0.72
N LYS A 355 -36.97 7.39 -1.35
CA LYS A 355 -37.48 8.33 -2.34
C LYS A 355 -37.74 7.60 -3.66
N VAL A 356 -39.00 7.57 -4.09
CA VAL A 356 -39.43 6.99 -5.37
C VAL A 356 -39.99 8.13 -6.22
N GLY A 357 -39.23 8.57 -7.21
CA GLY A 357 -39.54 9.81 -7.94
C GLY A 357 -39.44 11.04 -7.03
N ASN A 358 -40.57 11.72 -6.80
CA ASN A 358 -40.64 12.91 -5.94
C ASN A 358 -41.25 12.64 -4.56
N GLU A 359 -41.72 11.42 -4.28
CA GLU A 359 -42.38 11.06 -3.02
C GLU A 359 -41.52 10.12 -2.18
N TYR A 360 -41.71 10.15 -0.85
CA TYR A 360 -41.07 9.21 0.07
C TYR A 360 -42.04 8.10 0.44
N VAL A 361 -41.71 6.87 0.06
CA VAL A 361 -42.51 5.67 0.33
C VAL A 361 -41.80 4.82 1.37
N THR A 362 -42.56 4.30 2.34
CA THR A 362 -42.04 3.33 3.30
C THR A 362 -42.00 1.96 2.65
N LYS A 363 -40.82 1.34 2.59
CA LYS A 363 -40.62 0.03 1.97
C LYS A 363 -40.22 -0.99 3.03
N GLY A 364 -40.95 -2.09 3.13
CA GLY A 364 -40.54 -3.24 3.95
C GLY A 364 -39.36 -3.97 3.31
N GLN A 365 -38.41 -4.42 4.12
CA GLN A 365 -37.25 -5.21 3.70
C GLN A 365 -37.37 -6.67 4.12
N THR A 366 -36.76 -7.58 3.37
CA THR A 366 -36.62 -8.99 3.78
C THR A 366 -35.51 -9.16 4.83
N VAL A 367 -35.47 -10.30 5.54
CA VAL A 367 -34.43 -10.57 6.57
C VAL A 367 -33.03 -10.41 5.99
N GLN A 368 -32.77 -10.98 4.80
CA GLN A 368 -31.48 -10.89 4.13
C GLN A 368 -31.12 -9.44 3.78
N GLN A 369 -32.08 -8.65 3.29
CA GLN A 369 -31.85 -7.24 2.94
C GLN A 369 -31.49 -6.41 4.17
N VAL A 370 -32.15 -6.64 5.31
CA VAL A 370 -31.82 -5.96 6.57
C VAL A 370 -30.43 -6.35 7.05
N GLN A 371 -30.08 -7.64 7.07
CA GLN A 371 -28.75 -8.11 7.46
C GLN A 371 -27.64 -7.52 6.59
N ASN A 372 -27.84 -7.49 5.27
CA ASN A 372 -26.90 -6.87 4.34
C ASN A 372 -26.77 -5.36 4.59
N SER A 373 -27.91 -4.67 4.86
CA SER A 373 -27.91 -3.24 5.20
C SER A 373 -27.17 -2.95 6.51
N VAL A 374 -27.34 -3.79 7.54
CA VAL A 374 -26.62 -3.68 8.81
C VAL A 374 -25.10 -3.83 8.57
N GLY A 375 -24.68 -4.81 7.79
CA GLY A 375 -23.28 -4.99 7.42
C GLY A 375 -22.71 -3.81 6.63
N ALA A 376 -23.47 -3.25 5.69
CA ALA A 376 -23.10 -2.04 4.95
C ALA A 376 -22.93 -0.83 5.87
N LEU A 377 -23.84 -0.64 6.83
CA LEU A 377 -23.74 0.43 7.83
C LEU A 377 -22.53 0.26 8.75
N ALA A 378 -22.25 -0.97 9.21
CA ALA A 378 -21.08 -1.27 10.04
C ALA A 378 -19.77 -0.93 9.31
N LYS A 379 -19.64 -1.36 8.04
CA LYS A 379 -18.53 -1.00 7.16
C LYS A 379 -18.39 0.51 6.96
N ALA A 380 -19.51 1.21 6.72
CA ALA A 380 -19.51 2.65 6.48
C ALA A 380 -19.12 3.46 7.73
N VAL A 381 -19.61 3.08 8.91
CA VAL A 381 -19.21 3.71 10.18
C VAL A 381 -17.72 3.52 10.41
N TYR A 382 -17.21 2.29 10.26
CA TYR A 382 -15.80 1.97 10.46
C TYR A 382 -14.89 2.72 9.49
N GLU A 383 -15.20 2.72 8.19
CA GLU A 383 -14.43 3.44 7.18
C GLU A 383 -14.42 4.95 7.43
N LYS A 384 -15.59 5.56 7.66
CA LYS A 384 -15.67 7.00 7.90
C LYS A 384 -14.92 7.39 9.16
N MET A 385 -15.01 6.58 10.22
CA MET A 385 -14.24 6.78 11.44
C MET A 385 -12.73 6.69 11.16
N PHE A 386 -12.27 5.68 10.42
CA PHE A 386 -10.87 5.55 10.02
C PHE A 386 -10.36 6.75 9.23
N LEU A 387 -11.08 7.16 8.18
CA LEU A 387 -10.72 8.33 7.38
C LEU A 387 -10.73 9.62 8.21
N TRP A 388 -11.69 9.77 9.13
CA TRP A 388 -11.74 10.91 10.03
C TRP A 388 -10.55 10.92 11.01
N MET A 389 -10.15 9.77 11.57
CA MET A 389 -8.94 9.68 12.40
C MET A 389 -7.71 10.15 11.63
N VAL A 390 -7.56 9.75 10.37
CA VAL A 390 -6.46 10.22 9.50
C VAL A 390 -6.52 11.74 9.29
N ILE A 391 -7.71 12.31 9.06
CA ILE A 391 -7.88 13.76 8.95
C ILE A 391 -7.48 14.46 10.26
N ARG A 392 -7.89 13.93 11.41
CA ARG A 392 -7.52 14.48 12.72
C ARG A 392 -6.02 14.40 12.96
N ILE A 393 -5.38 13.27 12.63
CA ILE A 393 -3.92 13.12 12.68
C ILE A 393 -3.25 14.19 11.82
N ASN A 394 -3.69 14.37 10.56
CA ASN A 394 -3.12 15.37 9.65
C ASN A 394 -3.27 16.80 10.14
N GLN A 395 -4.39 17.14 10.79
CA GLN A 395 -4.57 18.47 11.39
C GLN A 395 -3.57 18.75 12.51
N GLN A 396 -3.07 17.71 13.18
CA GLN A 396 -2.09 17.83 14.27
C GLN A 396 -0.66 17.82 13.74
N LEU A 397 -0.38 17.03 12.70
CA LEU A 397 0.91 17.03 12.00
C LEU A 397 1.13 18.29 11.14
N ASP A 398 0.07 19.06 10.88
CA ASP A 398 0.15 20.34 10.19
C ASP A 398 0.74 21.43 11.10
N THR A 399 1.78 22.11 10.60
CA THR A 399 2.40 23.24 11.28
C THR A 399 2.34 24.49 10.40
N LYS A 400 2.48 25.66 11.04
CA LYS A 400 2.53 26.96 10.35
C LYS A 400 3.86 27.21 9.62
N GLN A 401 4.81 26.28 9.65
CA GLN A 401 6.09 26.47 8.99
C GLN A 401 5.94 26.43 7.46
N PRO A 402 6.70 27.25 6.71
CA PRO A 402 6.65 27.23 5.26
C PRO A 402 7.16 25.90 4.72
N ARG A 403 6.41 25.32 3.77
CA ARG A 403 6.73 24.06 3.09
C ARG A 403 7.27 24.36 1.71
N GLN A 404 8.35 23.68 1.31
CA GLN A 404 8.92 23.87 -0.03
C GLN A 404 8.96 22.56 -0.83
N TYR A 405 9.44 21.48 -0.20
CA TYR A 405 9.56 20.17 -0.83
C TYR A 405 9.03 19.08 0.10
N PHE A 406 8.71 17.92 -0.44
CA PHE A 406 8.37 16.75 0.36
C PHE A 406 9.06 15.49 -0.16
N ILE A 407 9.23 14.54 0.76
CA ILE A 407 9.57 13.14 0.44
C ILE A 407 8.35 12.29 0.81
N GLY A 408 7.76 11.64 -0.19
CA GLY A 408 6.60 10.79 -0.03
C GLY A 408 7.00 9.32 0.17
N VAL A 409 6.63 8.70 1.28
CA VAL A 409 6.87 7.28 1.53
C VAL A 409 5.58 6.50 1.29
N LEU A 410 5.58 5.64 0.28
CA LEU A 410 4.44 4.79 -0.06
C LEU A 410 4.58 3.43 0.61
N ASP A 411 3.60 3.09 1.44
CA ASP A 411 3.43 1.79 2.05
C ASP A 411 2.03 1.27 1.70
N ILE A 412 1.99 0.20 0.91
CA ILE A 412 0.76 -0.38 0.40
C ILE A 412 0.83 -1.89 0.47
N ALA A 413 -0.33 -2.55 0.56
CA ALA A 413 -0.43 -4.01 0.47
C ALA A 413 0.26 -4.53 -0.80
N GLY A 414 0.94 -5.68 -0.65
CA GLY A 414 1.59 -6.36 -1.77
C GLY A 414 0.58 -7.03 -2.70
N PHE A 415 1.07 -7.53 -3.84
CA PHE A 415 0.29 -8.43 -4.69
C PHE A 415 -0.10 -9.69 -3.89
N GLU A 416 -1.35 -10.12 -4.00
CA GLU A 416 -1.89 -11.26 -3.24
C GLU A 416 -2.47 -12.32 -4.19
N ILE A 417 -2.02 -13.56 -4.01
CA ILE A 417 -2.54 -14.74 -4.69
C ILE A 417 -2.95 -15.75 -3.63
N PHE A 418 -4.25 -15.92 -3.46
CA PHE A 418 -4.83 -16.90 -2.54
C PHE A 418 -5.63 -17.97 -3.31
N ASP A 419 -6.04 -19.01 -2.60
CA ASP A 419 -6.98 -20.00 -3.16
C ASP A 419 -8.37 -19.39 -3.43
N PHE A 420 -8.74 -18.34 -2.70
CA PHE A 420 -9.98 -17.58 -2.87
C PHE A 420 -9.68 -16.10 -3.01
N ASN A 421 -9.79 -15.56 -4.23
CA ASN A 421 -9.61 -14.15 -4.52
C ASN A 421 -10.95 -13.53 -4.89
N SER A 422 -11.35 -12.45 -4.20
CA SER A 422 -12.60 -11.74 -4.46
C SER A 422 -12.33 -10.33 -5.00
N PHE A 423 -13.36 -9.47 -4.96
CA PHE A 423 -13.31 -8.09 -5.45
C PHE A 423 -12.17 -7.28 -4.82
N GLU A 424 -11.94 -7.49 -3.52
CA GLU A 424 -10.91 -6.80 -2.75
C GLU A 424 -9.49 -7.14 -3.25
N GLN A 425 -9.22 -8.42 -3.52
CA GLN A 425 -7.95 -8.85 -4.12
C GLN A 425 -7.77 -8.25 -5.52
N LEU A 426 -8.83 -8.16 -6.34
CA LEU A 426 -8.72 -7.51 -7.65
C LEU A 426 -8.28 -6.05 -7.52
N CYS A 427 -8.86 -5.30 -6.57
CA CYS A 427 -8.48 -3.92 -6.28
C CYS A 427 -7.01 -3.79 -5.82
N ILE A 428 -6.55 -4.67 -4.93
CA ILE A 428 -5.16 -4.69 -4.45
C ILE A 428 -4.19 -5.04 -5.58
N ASN A 429 -4.47 -6.10 -6.34
CA ASN A 429 -3.64 -6.60 -7.43
C ASN A 429 -3.57 -5.59 -8.58
N PHE A 430 -4.68 -4.95 -8.92
CA PHE A 430 -4.71 -3.88 -9.92
C PHE A 430 -3.88 -2.66 -9.50
N THR A 431 -3.87 -2.30 -8.21
CA THR A 431 -2.98 -1.24 -7.71
C THR A 431 -1.51 -1.61 -7.90
N ASN A 432 -1.14 -2.84 -7.54
CA ASN A 432 0.22 -3.34 -7.73
C ASN A 432 0.60 -3.41 -9.22
N GLU A 433 -0.33 -3.77 -10.11
CA GLU A 433 -0.14 -3.73 -11.57
C GLU A 433 0.21 -2.30 -12.05
N LYS A 434 -0.52 -1.27 -11.60
CA LYS A 434 -0.22 0.13 -11.95
C LYS A 434 1.10 0.62 -11.36
N LEU A 435 1.43 0.24 -10.12
CA LEU A 435 2.71 0.58 -9.50
C LEU A 435 3.88 -0.09 -10.21
N GLN A 436 3.70 -1.34 -10.67
CA GLN A 436 4.70 -2.02 -11.48
C GLN A 436 4.84 -1.38 -12.85
N GLN A 437 3.74 -0.97 -13.50
CA GLN A 437 3.82 -0.21 -14.76
C GLN A 437 4.50 1.15 -14.57
N PHE A 438 4.30 1.81 -13.42
CA PHE A 438 5.01 3.05 -13.09
C PHE A 438 6.51 2.83 -12.90
N PHE A 439 6.90 1.77 -12.19
CA PHE A 439 8.30 1.35 -12.10
C PHE A 439 8.88 1.08 -13.49
N ASN A 440 8.15 0.31 -14.29
CA ASN A 440 8.54 0.00 -15.66
C ASN A 440 8.75 1.30 -16.46
N HIS A 441 7.74 2.17 -16.53
CA HIS A 441 7.82 3.41 -17.28
C HIS A 441 8.98 4.31 -16.81
N HIS A 442 9.21 4.42 -15.51
CA HIS A 442 10.29 5.24 -14.98
C HIS A 442 11.68 4.66 -15.28
N MET A 443 11.87 3.36 -15.06
CA MET A 443 13.15 2.69 -15.30
C MET A 443 13.47 2.49 -16.79
N PHE A 444 12.45 2.22 -17.61
CA PHE A 444 12.60 1.87 -19.03
C PHE A 444 12.49 3.10 -19.94
N VAL A 445 11.42 3.90 -19.80
CA VAL A 445 11.06 4.91 -20.79
C VAL A 445 11.72 6.24 -20.47
N LEU A 446 11.53 6.75 -19.24
CA LEU A 446 12.07 8.05 -18.85
C LEU A 446 13.60 8.06 -18.87
N GLU A 447 14.24 6.95 -18.52
CA GLU A 447 15.70 6.80 -18.58
C GLU A 447 16.23 6.94 -20.02
N GLN A 448 15.59 6.26 -20.98
CA GLN A 448 15.98 6.29 -22.39
C GLN A 448 15.61 7.63 -23.06
N GLU A 449 14.48 8.24 -22.67
CA GLU A 449 14.09 9.58 -23.11
C GLU A 449 15.10 10.63 -22.64
N GLU A 450 15.63 10.51 -21.42
CA GLU A 450 16.66 11.40 -20.93
C GLU A 450 17.96 11.25 -21.72
N TYR A 451 18.40 10.02 -22.04
CA TYR A 451 19.57 9.82 -22.91
C TYR A 451 19.39 10.45 -24.29
N LYS A 452 18.20 10.31 -24.87
CA LYS A 452 17.86 10.95 -26.14
C LYS A 452 17.86 12.47 -26.03
N LYS A 453 17.30 13.01 -24.95
CA LYS A 453 17.26 14.46 -24.68
C LYS A 453 18.66 15.03 -24.43
N GLU A 454 19.55 14.25 -23.82
CA GLU A 454 20.96 14.57 -23.61
C GLU A 454 21.84 14.30 -24.84
N GLY A 455 21.28 13.77 -25.94
CA GLY A 455 22.00 13.50 -27.17
C GLY A 455 23.02 12.36 -27.06
N ILE A 456 22.86 11.48 -26.07
CA ILE A 456 23.69 10.29 -25.90
C ILE A 456 23.29 9.26 -26.96
N GLU A 457 24.26 8.74 -27.71
CA GLU A 457 24.02 7.67 -28.67
C GLU A 457 23.57 6.40 -27.94
N TRP A 458 22.27 6.14 -28.01
CA TRP A 458 21.61 5.03 -27.32
C TRP A 458 20.64 4.33 -28.25
N THR A 459 20.79 3.01 -28.40
CA THR A 459 19.81 2.20 -29.13
C THR A 459 18.63 1.93 -28.22
N PHE A 460 17.44 2.38 -28.63
CA PHE A 460 16.22 2.11 -27.86
C PHE A 460 16.00 0.61 -27.73
N ILE A 461 15.89 0.14 -26.48
CA ILE A 461 15.58 -1.25 -26.18
C ILE A 461 14.13 -1.27 -25.70
N ASP A 462 13.27 -1.89 -26.50
CA ASP A 462 11.93 -2.26 -26.06
C ASP A 462 12.01 -3.57 -25.27
N PHE A 463 11.63 -3.52 -24.01
CA PHE A 463 11.66 -4.67 -23.11
C PHE A 463 10.35 -5.48 -23.14
N GLY A 464 9.35 -5.08 -23.93
CA GLY A 464 8.11 -5.84 -24.13
C GLY A 464 7.25 -6.04 -22.88
N MET A 465 7.59 -5.38 -21.77
CA MET A 465 6.90 -5.44 -20.49
C MET A 465 5.84 -4.34 -20.37
N ASP A 466 5.00 -4.22 -21.38
CA ASP A 466 3.87 -3.31 -21.31
C ASP A 466 2.71 -3.97 -20.58
N LEU A 467 2.54 -3.60 -19.31
CA LEU A 467 1.42 -4.05 -18.48
C LEU A 467 0.12 -3.32 -18.85
N ALA A 468 0.16 -2.39 -19.82
CA ALA A 468 -1.01 -1.67 -20.30
C ALA A 468 -2.15 -2.62 -20.70
N ALA A 469 -1.87 -3.76 -21.37
CA ALA A 469 -2.94 -4.67 -21.79
C ALA A 469 -3.81 -5.17 -20.61
N CYS A 470 -3.19 -5.51 -19.48
CA CYS A 470 -3.91 -5.94 -18.28
C CYS A 470 -4.57 -4.76 -17.56
N ILE A 471 -3.88 -3.63 -17.45
CA ILE A 471 -4.41 -2.41 -16.82
C ILE A 471 -5.64 -1.90 -17.57
N GLU A 472 -5.55 -1.83 -18.90
CA GLU A 472 -6.62 -1.36 -19.78
C GLU A 472 -7.83 -2.29 -19.73
N LEU A 473 -7.61 -3.61 -19.71
CA LEU A 473 -8.67 -4.61 -19.51
C LEU A 473 -9.48 -4.34 -18.24
N ILE A 474 -8.84 -3.84 -17.18
CA ILE A 474 -9.49 -3.58 -15.89
C ILE A 474 -10.18 -2.20 -15.87
N GLU A 475 -9.51 -1.13 -16.30
CA GLU A 475 -9.95 0.24 -16.01
C GLU A 475 -10.60 1.00 -17.17
N LYS A 476 -10.34 0.62 -18.43
CA LYS A 476 -10.85 1.34 -19.60
C LYS A 476 -12.37 1.20 -19.72
N PRO A 477 -13.02 2.06 -20.52
CA PRO A 477 -14.39 1.84 -20.95
C PRO A 477 -14.56 0.42 -21.51
N MET A 478 -15.66 -0.25 -21.17
CA MET A 478 -15.90 -1.67 -21.48
C MET A 478 -14.91 -2.66 -20.84
N GLY A 479 -14.07 -2.22 -19.90
CA GLY A 479 -13.25 -3.08 -19.06
C GLY A 479 -14.02 -3.63 -17.86
N ILE A 480 -13.34 -4.43 -17.03
CA ILE A 480 -13.97 -5.17 -15.92
C ILE A 480 -14.71 -4.22 -14.95
N PHE A 481 -14.09 -3.12 -14.53
CA PHE A 481 -14.75 -2.18 -13.62
C PHE A 481 -15.92 -1.46 -14.28
N SER A 482 -15.83 -1.11 -15.57
CA SER A 482 -16.93 -0.47 -16.31
C SER A 482 -18.15 -1.39 -16.39
N ILE A 483 -17.94 -2.66 -16.74
CA ILE A 483 -19.03 -3.64 -16.84
C ILE A 483 -19.64 -3.90 -15.46
N LEU A 484 -18.81 -3.97 -14.41
CA LEU A 484 -19.29 -4.14 -13.04
C LEU A 484 -20.15 -2.96 -12.59
N GLU A 485 -19.73 -1.73 -12.92
CA GLU A 485 -20.46 -0.50 -12.62
C GLU A 485 -21.80 -0.44 -13.35
N GLU A 486 -21.82 -0.77 -14.64
CA GLU A 486 -23.05 -0.83 -15.43
C GLU A 486 -24.03 -1.85 -14.87
N GLU A 487 -23.57 -3.08 -14.59
CA GLU A 487 -24.41 -4.11 -13.96
C GLU A 487 -24.93 -3.70 -12.58
N CYS A 488 -24.19 -2.88 -11.84
CA CYS A 488 -24.68 -2.34 -10.57
C CYS A 488 -25.88 -1.40 -10.74
N MET A 489 -26.04 -0.75 -11.89
CA MET A 489 -27.18 0.12 -12.17
C MET A 489 -28.47 -0.65 -12.53
N PHE A 490 -28.36 -1.90 -12.99
CA PHE A 490 -29.50 -2.70 -13.41
C PHE A 490 -30.13 -3.45 -12.22
N PRO A 491 -31.42 -3.20 -11.89
CA PRO A 491 -32.05 -3.81 -10.70
C PRO A 491 -32.16 -5.34 -10.72
N LYS A 492 -32.16 -5.94 -11.92
CA LYS A 492 -32.27 -7.41 -12.12
C LYS A 492 -30.93 -8.07 -12.49
N ALA A 493 -29.82 -7.32 -12.47
CA ALA A 493 -28.51 -7.91 -12.70
C ALA A 493 -28.13 -8.86 -11.55
N THR A 494 -27.38 -9.91 -11.89
CA THR A 494 -26.87 -10.93 -10.98
C THR A 494 -25.39 -11.12 -11.26
N ASP A 495 -24.64 -11.71 -10.33
CA ASP A 495 -23.22 -12.00 -10.58
C ASP A 495 -23.05 -12.92 -11.81
N THR A 496 -24.04 -13.77 -12.10
CA THR A 496 -24.09 -14.58 -13.33
C THR A 496 -24.25 -13.73 -14.60
N SER A 497 -25.11 -12.69 -14.60
CA SER A 497 -25.23 -11.81 -15.77
C SER A 497 -23.96 -11.00 -15.98
N PHE A 498 -23.33 -10.54 -14.90
CA PHE A 498 -22.01 -9.90 -14.94
C PHE A 498 -20.95 -10.82 -15.56
N LYS A 499 -20.87 -12.08 -15.11
CA LYS A 499 -19.98 -13.10 -15.70
C LYS A 499 -20.17 -13.23 -17.21
N ASN A 500 -21.41 -13.39 -17.65
CA ASN A 500 -21.70 -13.63 -19.05
C ASN A 500 -21.27 -12.44 -19.91
N LYS A 501 -21.53 -11.21 -19.45
CA LYS A 501 -21.05 -9.99 -20.12
C LYS A 501 -19.53 -9.90 -20.20
N LEU A 502 -18.82 -10.23 -19.12
CA LEU A 502 -17.35 -10.29 -19.14
C LEU A 502 -16.84 -11.27 -20.19
N TYR A 503 -17.45 -12.46 -20.25
CA TYR A 503 -17.08 -13.49 -21.20
C TYR A 503 -17.35 -13.05 -22.64
N ASP A 504 -18.54 -12.54 -22.95
CA ASP A 504 -18.89 -12.08 -24.29
C ASP A 504 -17.99 -10.93 -24.77
N GLN A 505 -17.56 -10.06 -23.84
CA GLN A 505 -16.74 -8.91 -24.15
C GLN A 505 -15.25 -9.23 -24.27
N HIS A 506 -14.69 -10.13 -23.46
CA HIS A 506 -13.23 -10.31 -23.36
C HIS A 506 -12.72 -11.69 -23.74
N LEU A 507 -13.52 -12.76 -23.61
CA LEU A 507 -13.05 -14.11 -23.87
C LEU A 507 -12.69 -14.28 -25.35
N GLY A 508 -11.45 -14.73 -25.61
CA GLY A 508 -10.93 -14.91 -26.96
C GLY A 508 -10.54 -13.60 -27.68
N LYS A 509 -10.81 -12.44 -27.09
CA LYS A 509 -10.43 -11.11 -27.61
C LYS A 509 -9.27 -10.49 -26.84
N SER A 510 -9.17 -10.76 -25.54
CA SER A 510 -8.12 -10.25 -24.66
C SER A 510 -7.24 -11.40 -24.16
N SER A 511 -5.93 -11.35 -24.43
CA SER A 511 -4.97 -12.40 -24.02
C SER A 511 -4.84 -12.54 -22.50
N ASN A 512 -4.99 -11.43 -21.77
CA ASN A 512 -4.94 -11.40 -20.31
C ASN A 512 -6.19 -11.95 -19.62
N PHE A 513 -7.29 -12.21 -20.36
CA PHE A 513 -8.55 -12.75 -19.81
C PHE A 513 -8.71 -14.23 -20.18
N GLN A 514 -8.77 -15.11 -19.17
CA GLN A 514 -8.83 -16.55 -19.36
C GLN A 514 -9.99 -17.21 -18.59
N LYS A 515 -10.37 -18.40 -19.05
CA LYS A 515 -11.23 -19.28 -18.26
C LYS A 515 -10.39 -19.94 -17.14
N PRO A 516 -10.95 -20.09 -15.93
CA PRO A 516 -10.24 -20.75 -14.85
C PRO A 516 -10.06 -22.23 -15.17
N LYS A 517 -8.91 -22.77 -14.77
CA LYS A 517 -8.62 -24.19 -14.94
C LYS A 517 -9.35 -24.96 -13.84
N PRO A 518 -10.33 -25.84 -14.16
CA PRO A 518 -11.03 -26.60 -13.14
C PRO A 518 -10.04 -27.55 -12.45
N ALA A 519 -9.82 -27.34 -11.16
CA ALA A 519 -8.96 -28.19 -10.34
C ALA A 519 -9.78 -28.75 -9.16
N LYS A 520 -9.70 -30.06 -8.93
CA LYS A 520 -10.38 -30.70 -7.79
C LYS A 520 -9.82 -30.13 -6.47
N GLY A 521 -10.69 -29.62 -5.61
CA GLY A 521 -10.33 -29.12 -4.28
C GLY A 521 -10.00 -27.63 -4.18
N LYS A 522 -9.98 -26.88 -5.30
CA LYS A 522 -9.90 -25.40 -5.27
C LYS A 522 -11.27 -24.77 -5.08
N ALA A 523 -11.29 -23.58 -4.49
CA ALA A 523 -12.51 -22.77 -4.38
C ALA A 523 -13.06 -22.43 -5.78
N GLU A 524 -14.37 -22.23 -5.88
CA GLU A 524 -15.02 -21.88 -7.15
C GLU A 524 -14.43 -20.58 -7.71
N ALA A 525 -13.92 -20.63 -8.94
CA ALA A 525 -13.42 -19.48 -9.66
C ALA A 525 -14.24 -19.27 -10.94
N HIS A 526 -14.43 -18.01 -11.30
CA HIS A 526 -15.32 -17.61 -12.40
C HIS A 526 -14.56 -17.04 -13.60
N PHE A 527 -13.40 -16.41 -13.41
CA PHE A 527 -12.48 -16.00 -14.48
C PHE A 527 -11.06 -15.92 -13.93
N SER A 528 -10.07 -15.93 -14.83
CA SER A 528 -8.67 -15.75 -14.46
C SER A 528 -8.08 -14.56 -15.20
N LEU A 529 -7.25 -13.77 -14.51
CA LEU A 529 -6.45 -12.72 -15.13
C LEU A 529 -4.98 -13.10 -15.12
N VAL A 530 -4.32 -12.80 -16.24
CA VAL A 530 -2.86 -12.91 -16.36
C VAL A 530 -2.27 -11.56 -15.99
N HIS A 531 -1.84 -11.44 -14.73
CA HIS A 531 -1.09 -10.31 -14.20
C HIS A 531 0.41 -10.49 -14.47
N TYR A 532 1.20 -9.43 -14.26
CA TYR A 532 2.67 -9.53 -14.31
C TYR A 532 3.23 -10.58 -13.34
N ALA A 533 2.60 -10.73 -12.17
CA ALA A 533 3.05 -11.64 -11.12
C ALA A 533 2.66 -13.11 -11.39
N GLY A 534 1.60 -13.34 -12.16
CA GLY A 534 1.07 -14.66 -12.43
C GLY A 534 -0.42 -14.66 -12.74
N THR A 535 -0.97 -15.84 -12.94
CA THR A 535 -2.41 -16.02 -13.16
C THR A 535 -3.16 -16.06 -11.84
N VAL A 536 -4.16 -15.21 -11.68
CA VAL A 536 -5.01 -15.16 -10.49
C VAL A 536 -6.43 -15.54 -10.84
N ASP A 537 -6.98 -16.49 -10.09
CA ASP A 537 -8.34 -17.00 -10.23
C ASP A 537 -9.30 -16.22 -9.31
N TYR A 538 -10.29 -15.53 -9.89
CA TYR A 538 -11.23 -14.67 -9.16
C TYR A 538 -12.63 -15.29 -9.04
N ASN A 539 -13.21 -15.19 -7.85
CA ASN A 539 -14.59 -15.54 -7.55
C ASN A 539 -15.45 -14.27 -7.53
N ILE A 540 -16.50 -14.22 -8.37
CA ILE A 540 -17.38 -13.04 -8.52
C ILE A 540 -18.60 -13.01 -7.60
N THR A 541 -18.79 -14.03 -6.76
CA THR A 541 -19.98 -14.13 -5.92
C THR A 541 -20.02 -12.96 -4.94
N GLY A 542 -21.15 -12.24 -4.93
CA GLY A 542 -21.39 -11.05 -4.14
C GLY A 542 -20.74 -9.78 -4.68
N TRP A 543 -20.13 -9.77 -5.87
CA TRP A 543 -19.42 -8.58 -6.39
C TRP A 543 -20.37 -7.42 -6.63
N LEU A 544 -21.56 -7.66 -7.20
CA LEU A 544 -22.52 -6.58 -7.40
C LEU A 544 -22.95 -5.94 -6.09
N GLU A 545 -23.20 -6.74 -5.05
CA GLU A 545 -23.58 -6.20 -3.73
C GLU A 545 -22.42 -5.45 -3.08
N LYS A 546 -21.21 -6.03 -3.10
CA LYS A 546 -19.99 -5.40 -2.59
C LYS A 546 -19.69 -4.07 -3.27
N ASN A 547 -19.92 -3.97 -4.59
CA ASN A 547 -19.63 -2.77 -5.36
C ASN A 547 -20.72 -1.69 -5.25
N LYS A 548 -21.98 -2.09 -5.04
CA LYS A 548 -23.10 -1.18 -4.74
C LYS A 548 -22.97 -0.53 -3.36
N ASP A 549 -22.53 -1.32 -2.37
CA ASP A 549 -22.41 -0.94 -0.95
C ASP A 549 -23.60 -0.07 -0.46
N PRO A 550 -24.87 -0.50 -0.68
CA PRO A 550 -26.02 0.39 -0.53
C PRO A 550 -26.25 0.76 0.93
N LEU A 551 -26.24 2.05 1.24
CA LEU A 551 -26.51 2.52 2.59
C LEU A 551 -27.97 2.94 2.75
N ASN A 552 -28.55 2.56 3.90
CA ASN A 552 -29.90 2.95 4.26
C ASN A 552 -29.95 4.43 4.67
N GLU A 553 -30.46 5.28 3.77
CA GLU A 553 -30.56 6.73 3.98
C GLU A 553 -31.38 7.11 5.21
N THR A 554 -32.40 6.32 5.58
CA THR A 554 -33.21 6.58 6.77
C THR A 554 -32.36 6.44 8.04
N VAL A 555 -31.51 5.41 8.10
CA VAL A 555 -30.59 5.21 9.23
C VAL A 555 -29.49 6.28 9.24
N ILE A 556 -28.99 6.68 8.07
CA ILE A 556 -28.03 7.78 7.98
C ILE A 556 -28.63 9.09 8.52
N GLY A 557 -29.91 9.37 8.24
CA GLY A 557 -30.61 10.51 8.82
C GLY A 557 -30.67 10.48 10.36
N LEU A 558 -30.64 9.29 10.98
CA LEU A 558 -30.49 9.15 12.43
C LEU A 558 -29.05 9.44 12.87
N TYR A 559 -28.04 8.94 12.15
CA TYR A 559 -26.62 9.22 12.45
C TYR A 559 -26.30 10.71 12.41
N GLN A 560 -26.85 11.44 11.44
CA GLN A 560 -26.71 12.90 11.30
C GLN A 560 -27.27 13.68 12.49
N LYS A 561 -28.20 13.09 13.25
CA LYS A 561 -28.85 13.68 14.43
C LYS A 561 -28.40 13.03 15.74
N SER A 562 -27.36 12.19 15.69
CA SER A 562 -26.83 11.51 16.86
C SER A 562 -26.36 12.52 17.93
N SER A 563 -26.55 12.16 19.20
CA SER A 563 -25.97 12.90 20.33
C SER A 563 -24.44 12.73 20.42
N VAL A 564 -23.88 11.69 19.79
CA VAL A 564 -22.43 11.51 19.62
C VAL A 564 -21.97 12.41 18.47
N LYS A 565 -21.41 13.58 18.82
CA LYS A 565 -20.97 14.61 17.86
C LYS A 565 -20.08 14.05 16.75
N THR A 566 -19.17 13.14 17.07
CA THR A 566 -18.31 12.49 16.09
C THR A 566 -19.12 11.72 15.04
N LEU A 567 -20.09 10.90 15.46
CA LEU A 567 -20.95 10.16 14.51
C LEU A 567 -21.73 11.09 13.59
N ALA A 568 -22.31 12.16 14.15
CA ALA A 568 -23.00 13.18 13.36
C ALA A 568 -22.07 13.83 12.33
N LEU A 569 -20.83 14.15 12.73
CA LEU A 569 -19.80 14.71 11.84
C LEU A 569 -19.43 13.75 10.69
N LEU A 570 -19.28 12.46 10.97
CA LEU A 570 -18.94 11.44 9.96
C LEU A 570 -19.96 11.37 8.80
N PHE A 571 -21.22 11.70 9.09
CA PHE A 571 -22.33 11.61 8.13
C PHE A 571 -22.91 12.97 7.72
N ALA A 572 -22.37 14.09 8.20
CA ALA A 572 -22.88 15.44 7.90
C ALA A 572 -22.98 15.74 6.39
N ASN A 573 -22.00 15.29 5.60
CA ASN A 573 -21.96 15.54 4.16
C ASN A 573 -22.69 14.48 3.31
N TYR A 574 -23.30 13.47 3.94
CA TYR A 574 -24.02 12.42 3.22
C TYR A 574 -25.39 12.95 2.75
N GLY A 575 -25.63 13.01 1.43
CA GLY A 575 -26.89 13.52 0.87
C GLY A 575 -27.04 15.05 0.82
N GLY A 576 -26.06 15.82 1.28
CA GLY A 576 -26.11 17.29 1.32
C GLY A 576 -26.21 17.99 -0.05
N ALA A 577 -25.93 17.29 -1.15
CA ALA A 577 -26.09 17.82 -2.51
C ALA A 577 -27.57 18.04 -2.90
N ASP A 578 -28.51 17.35 -2.24
CA ASP A 578 -29.95 17.47 -2.55
C ASP A 578 -30.68 18.49 -1.66
N ALA A 579 -30.12 18.86 -0.49
CA ALA A 579 -30.78 19.77 0.45
C ALA A 579 -30.62 21.26 0.08
N GLU A 580 -29.51 21.65 -0.57
CA GLU A 580 -29.27 23.06 -0.97
C GLU A 580 -29.80 23.40 -2.37
N ALA A 581 -30.23 22.40 -3.16
CA ALA A 581 -30.75 22.60 -4.52
C ALA A 581 -32.22 23.02 -4.59
N GLY A 582 -32.85 23.33 -3.45
CA GLY A 582 -34.19 23.92 -3.37
C GLY A 582 -34.24 25.43 -3.67
N GLY A 583 -33.09 26.10 -3.84
CA GLY A 583 -33.00 27.50 -4.23
C GLY A 583 -32.55 27.66 -5.69
N GLY A 584 -33.44 28.14 -6.56
CA GLY A 584 -33.15 28.35 -7.97
C GLY A 584 -31.94 29.26 -8.21
N GLY A 585 -30.89 28.73 -8.83
CA GLY A 585 -29.73 29.49 -9.28
C GLY A 585 -28.98 28.77 -10.40
N LYS A 586 -29.19 29.20 -11.64
CA LYS A 586 -28.42 28.78 -12.82
C LYS A 586 -26.99 29.33 -12.73
N LYS A 587 -25.99 28.45 -12.56
CA LYS A 587 -24.66 28.43 -13.26
C LYS A 587 -23.64 27.61 -12.46
N GLY A 588 -23.05 26.59 -13.09
CA GLY A 588 -21.90 25.84 -12.58
C GLY A 588 -22.19 24.33 -12.49
N GLY A 589 -21.71 23.57 -13.46
CA GLY A 589 -21.88 22.12 -13.51
C GLY A 589 -21.12 21.39 -12.41
N LYS A 590 -21.72 21.25 -11.23
CA LYS A 590 -21.46 20.11 -10.35
C LYS A 590 -22.39 18.98 -10.82
N LYS A 591 -21.81 17.85 -11.24
CA LYS A 591 -22.52 16.70 -11.83
C LYS A 591 -23.74 16.31 -10.97
N LYS A 592 -24.94 16.45 -11.54
CA LYS A 592 -26.16 15.78 -11.04
C LYS A 592 -25.88 14.28 -11.03
N GLY A 593 -25.81 13.65 -9.85
CA GLY A 593 -25.66 12.19 -9.72
C GLY A 593 -24.68 11.69 -8.66
N SER A 594 -24.37 12.43 -7.59
CA SER A 594 -23.46 11.93 -6.53
C SER A 594 -24.06 10.86 -5.62
N SER A 595 -25.29 10.41 -5.83
CA SER A 595 -25.97 9.44 -4.94
C SER A 595 -25.68 7.98 -5.27
N PHE A 596 -25.12 7.67 -6.44
CA PHE A 596 -24.75 6.30 -6.81
C PHE A 596 -23.31 6.25 -7.33
N GLN A 597 -22.35 6.40 -6.43
CA GLN A 597 -20.93 6.15 -6.71
C GLN A 597 -20.59 4.75 -6.21
N THR A 598 -20.16 3.86 -7.09
CA THR A 598 -19.74 2.50 -6.73
C THR A 598 -18.38 2.50 -6.03
N VAL A 599 -18.08 1.43 -5.31
CA VAL A 599 -16.78 1.24 -4.66
C VAL A 599 -15.65 1.27 -5.68
N SER A 600 -15.83 0.62 -6.84
CA SER A 600 -14.85 0.60 -7.94
C SER A 600 -14.57 1.99 -8.53
N ALA A 601 -15.59 2.85 -8.62
CA ALA A 601 -15.44 4.19 -9.16
C ALA A 601 -14.60 5.09 -8.22
N LEU A 602 -14.94 5.10 -6.94
CA LEU A 602 -14.17 5.82 -5.92
C LEU A 602 -12.74 5.27 -5.80
N PHE A 603 -12.60 3.94 -5.87
CA PHE A 603 -11.32 3.27 -5.90
C PHE A 603 -10.43 3.77 -7.05
N ARG A 604 -10.96 3.83 -8.28
CA ARG A 604 -10.21 4.29 -9.47
C ARG A 604 -9.81 5.75 -9.34
N GLU A 605 -10.68 6.61 -8.83
CA GLU A 605 -10.39 8.03 -8.60
C GLU A 605 -9.22 8.21 -7.62
N ASN A 606 -9.27 7.52 -6.48
CA ASN A 606 -8.23 7.54 -5.46
C ASN A 606 -6.88 7.02 -6.00
N LEU A 607 -6.90 5.92 -6.74
CA LEU A 607 -5.70 5.36 -7.34
C LEU A 607 -5.11 6.30 -8.39
N ASN A 608 -5.92 6.93 -9.23
CA ASN A 608 -5.44 7.90 -10.21
C ASN A 608 -4.83 9.14 -9.54
N LYS A 609 -5.40 9.61 -8.43
CA LYS A 609 -4.81 10.69 -7.63
C LYS A 609 -3.43 10.30 -7.09
N LEU A 610 -3.31 9.09 -6.54
CA LEU A 610 -2.02 8.55 -6.08
C LEU A 610 -1.00 8.49 -7.23
N MET A 611 -1.36 7.95 -8.39
CA MET A 611 -0.44 7.85 -9.54
C MET A 611 -0.02 9.22 -10.06
N THR A 612 -0.91 10.21 -10.07
CA THR A 612 -0.57 11.60 -10.44
C THR A 612 0.44 12.20 -9.45
N ASN A 613 0.25 11.98 -8.15
CA ASN A 613 1.20 12.44 -7.12
C ASN A 613 2.56 11.75 -7.26
N LEU A 614 2.61 10.45 -7.57
CA LEU A 614 3.88 9.74 -7.76
C LEU A 614 4.65 10.25 -8.99
N ARG A 615 3.95 10.54 -10.08
CA ARG A 615 4.54 11.08 -11.31
C ARG A 615 5.15 12.47 -11.16
N SER A 616 4.75 13.25 -10.16
CA SER A 616 5.33 14.57 -9.86
C SER A 616 6.51 14.51 -8.88
N THR A 617 7.03 13.31 -8.61
CA THR A 617 8.18 13.09 -7.72
C THR A 617 9.26 12.27 -8.42
N HIS A 618 10.50 12.40 -7.95
CA HIS A 618 11.58 11.50 -8.31
C HIS A 618 11.53 10.23 -7.43
N PRO A 619 11.24 9.04 -8.00
CA PRO A 619 11.00 7.82 -7.24
C PRO A 619 12.30 7.05 -6.91
N HIS A 620 12.33 6.52 -5.69
CA HIS A 620 13.34 5.62 -5.16
C HIS A 620 12.64 4.31 -4.80
N PHE A 621 13.19 3.15 -5.22
CA PHE A 621 12.48 1.88 -5.06
C PHE A 621 13.17 0.94 -4.07
N VAL A 622 12.36 0.29 -3.24
CA VAL A 622 12.77 -0.77 -2.32
C VAL A 622 11.87 -1.99 -2.55
N ARG A 623 12.47 -3.13 -2.91
CA ARG A 623 11.78 -4.40 -3.16
C ARG A 623 12.01 -5.35 -1.99
N CYS A 624 10.96 -5.61 -1.23
CA CYS A 624 10.97 -6.51 -0.09
C CYS A 624 10.64 -7.95 -0.53
N ILE A 625 11.41 -8.92 -0.04
CA ILE A 625 11.31 -10.33 -0.37
C ILE A 625 11.08 -11.16 0.90
N ILE A 626 10.15 -12.11 0.79
CA ILE A 626 9.92 -13.15 1.79
C ILE A 626 10.88 -14.31 1.50
N PRO A 627 11.71 -14.73 2.48
CA PRO A 627 12.66 -15.80 2.24
C PRO A 627 12.03 -17.20 2.27
N ASN A 628 10.97 -17.43 3.06
CA ASN A 628 10.30 -18.72 3.22
C ASN A 628 8.89 -18.54 3.81
N GLU A 629 7.99 -19.51 3.61
CA GLU A 629 6.63 -19.46 4.16
C GLU A 629 6.58 -19.90 5.65
N THR A 630 7.59 -20.63 6.11
CA THR A 630 7.68 -21.15 7.48
C THR A 630 8.06 -20.10 8.53
N LYS A 631 8.32 -18.85 8.10
CA LYS A 631 8.80 -17.73 8.96
C LYS A 631 10.09 -18.08 9.72
N THR A 632 10.93 -18.96 9.16
CA THR A 632 12.18 -19.42 9.78
C THR A 632 13.33 -18.47 9.45
N PRO A 633 14.03 -17.88 10.44
CA PRO A 633 15.18 -17.03 10.18
C PRO A 633 16.31 -17.79 9.46
N GLY A 634 16.89 -17.20 8.40
CA GLY A 634 18.12 -17.71 7.76
C GLY A 634 17.89 -18.85 6.76
N ALA A 635 16.67 -19.39 6.69
CA ALA A 635 16.25 -20.31 5.64
C ALA A 635 15.75 -19.54 4.41
N MET A 636 16.02 -20.04 3.21
CA MET A 636 15.50 -19.45 1.97
C MET A 636 14.99 -20.52 1.01
N GLU A 637 13.73 -20.40 0.59
CA GLU A 637 13.09 -21.25 -0.40
C GLU A 637 13.33 -20.68 -1.81
N HIS A 638 14.06 -21.43 -2.63
CA HIS A 638 14.54 -20.93 -3.92
C HIS A 638 13.40 -20.60 -4.89
N GLU A 639 12.39 -21.46 -5.01
CA GLU A 639 11.27 -21.28 -5.95
C GLU A 639 10.42 -20.07 -5.57
N LEU A 640 10.14 -19.89 -4.27
CA LEU A 640 9.41 -18.74 -3.74
C LEU A 640 10.14 -17.42 -4.04
N VAL A 641 11.45 -17.37 -3.81
CA VAL A 641 12.24 -16.16 -4.08
C VAL A 641 12.35 -15.89 -5.58
N LEU A 642 12.53 -16.92 -6.41
CA LEU A 642 12.55 -16.75 -7.87
C LEU A 642 11.21 -16.22 -8.39
N HIS A 643 10.09 -16.74 -7.88
CA HIS A 643 8.77 -16.22 -8.21
C HIS A 643 8.66 -14.73 -7.88
N GLN A 644 9.05 -14.32 -6.67
CA GLN A 644 9.06 -12.91 -6.26
C GLN A 644 10.00 -12.03 -7.10
N LEU A 645 11.18 -12.53 -7.48
CA LEU A 645 12.14 -11.78 -8.30
C LEU A 645 11.57 -11.47 -9.69
N ARG A 646 10.84 -12.43 -10.29
CA ARG A 646 10.13 -12.24 -11.56
C ARG A 646 8.98 -11.24 -11.39
N CYS A 647 8.15 -11.42 -10.37
CA CYS A 647 7.04 -10.50 -10.09
C CYS A 647 7.56 -9.06 -9.88
N ASN A 648 8.58 -8.88 -9.06
CA ASN A 648 9.09 -7.55 -8.74
C ASN A 648 9.86 -6.86 -9.89
N GLY A 649 10.04 -7.53 -11.04
CA GLY A 649 10.79 -7.01 -12.19
C GLY A 649 12.27 -6.76 -11.87
N VAL A 650 12.84 -7.50 -10.92
CA VAL A 650 14.22 -7.28 -10.44
C VAL A 650 15.21 -7.59 -11.55
N LEU A 651 15.01 -8.68 -12.28
CA LEU A 651 15.93 -9.12 -13.34
C LEU A 651 16.02 -8.11 -14.49
N GLU A 652 14.88 -7.60 -14.92
CA GLU A 652 14.78 -6.62 -15.99
C GLU A 652 15.32 -5.27 -15.55
N GLY A 653 15.05 -4.88 -14.31
CA GLY A 653 15.65 -3.71 -13.69
C GLY A 653 17.19 -3.79 -13.70
N ILE A 654 17.78 -4.94 -13.31
CA ILE A 654 19.24 -5.09 -13.32
C ILE A 654 19.82 -5.04 -14.74
N ARG A 655 19.14 -5.68 -15.71
CA ARG A 655 19.58 -5.68 -17.12
C ARG A 655 19.72 -4.25 -17.68
N ILE A 656 18.90 -3.32 -17.22
CA ILE A 656 18.96 -1.92 -17.64
C ILE A 656 19.99 -1.14 -16.89
N CYS A 657 20.03 -1.26 -15.57
CA CYS A 657 21.02 -0.54 -14.79
C CYS A 657 22.45 -0.87 -15.22
N ARG A 658 22.68 -2.08 -15.76
CA ARG A 658 23.96 -2.43 -16.37
C ARG A 658 24.23 -1.75 -17.70
N LYS A 659 23.22 -1.58 -18.55
CA LYS A 659 23.41 -0.95 -19.86
C LYS A 659 23.38 0.58 -19.76
N GLY A 660 22.62 1.15 -18.82
CA GLY A 660 22.43 2.58 -18.64
C GLY A 660 23.48 3.26 -17.77
N PHE A 661 23.35 4.58 -17.63
CA PHE A 661 24.18 5.48 -16.84
C PHE A 661 23.37 6.07 -15.67
N PRO A 662 23.39 5.42 -14.48
CA PRO A 662 22.50 5.77 -13.37
C PRO A 662 22.92 7.03 -12.59
N SER A 663 24.18 7.44 -12.68
CA SER A 663 24.68 8.66 -12.02
C SER A 663 24.79 9.78 -13.03
N ARG A 664 24.33 10.98 -12.64
CA ARG A 664 24.23 12.15 -13.51
C ARG A 664 24.75 13.37 -12.78
N VAL A 665 25.73 14.08 -13.34
CA VAL A 665 26.30 15.26 -12.69
C VAL A 665 26.35 16.43 -13.67
N LEU A 666 25.77 17.56 -13.28
CA LEU A 666 25.86 18.80 -14.07
C LEU A 666 27.32 19.22 -14.26
N TYR A 667 27.64 19.72 -15.44
CA TYR A 667 29.02 20.08 -15.77
C TYR A 667 29.64 21.12 -14.84
N ALA A 668 28.85 22.09 -14.35
CA ALA A 668 29.33 23.10 -13.42
C ALA A 668 29.75 22.47 -12.07
N ASP A 669 28.91 21.60 -11.53
CA ASP A 669 29.17 20.88 -10.28
C ASP A 669 30.32 19.89 -10.44
N PHE A 670 30.37 19.17 -11.57
CA PHE A 670 31.44 18.24 -11.88
C PHE A 670 32.80 18.96 -11.93
N LYS A 671 32.86 20.08 -12.66
CA LYS A 671 34.05 20.94 -12.74
C LYS A 671 34.46 21.45 -11.36
N GLN A 672 33.54 22.05 -10.61
CA GLN A 672 33.84 22.62 -9.30
C GLN A 672 34.34 21.55 -8.32
N ARG A 673 33.71 20.37 -8.33
CA ARG A 673 33.99 19.28 -7.39
C ARG A 673 35.29 18.54 -7.72
N TYR A 674 35.53 18.25 -9.00
CA TYR A 674 36.60 17.34 -9.42
C TYR A 674 37.82 18.05 -10.00
N LYS A 675 37.81 19.38 -10.20
CA LYS A 675 39.01 20.15 -10.64
C LYS A 675 40.26 19.83 -9.82
N VAL A 676 40.10 19.50 -8.54
CA VAL A 676 41.21 19.15 -7.63
C VAL A 676 41.95 17.86 -8.02
N LEU A 677 41.33 16.96 -8.79
CA LEU A 677 41.95 15.69 -9.21
C LEU A 677 43.10 15.92 -10.19
N ASN A 678 43.00 16.94 -11.04
CA ASN A 678 44.06 17.33 -11.96
C ASN A 678 43.98 18.83 -12.26
N ALA A 679 44.58 19.65 -11.38
CA ALA A 679 44.56 21.11 -11.50
C ALA A 679 45.24 21.61 -12.80
N SER A 680 46.22 20.86 -13.33
CA SER A 680 46.88 21.17 -14.60
C SER A 680 45.95 21.02 -15.82
N ALA A 681 44.94 20.16 -15.75
CA ALA A 681 43.98 19.97 -16.84
C ALA A 681 43.00 21.15 -17.00
N ILE A 682 42.81 21.95 -15.93
CA ILE A 682 41.93 23.13 -15.90
C ILE A 682 42.74 24.33 -15.34
N PRO A 683 43.52 25.03 -16.19
CA PRO A 683 44.38 26.15 -15.78
C PRO A 683 43.62 27.27 -15.07
N GLU A 684 44.20 27.83 -14.01
CA GLU A 684 43.61 28.95 -13.28
C GLU A 684 43.66 30.24 -14.10
N GLY A 685 42.56 31.00 -14.10
CA GLY A 685 42.43 32.26 -14.84
C GLY A 685 41.92 32.16 -16.28
N GLN A 686 41.74 30.95 -16.84
CA GLN A 686 41.10 30.77 -18.15
C GLN A 686 39.62 30.42 -18.02
N PHE A 687 38.75 31.18 -18.71
CA PHE A 687 37.33 30.85 -18.81
C PHE A 687 37.13 29.67 -19.78
N ILE A 688 37.16 28.46 -19.24
CA ILE A 688 36.83 27.23 -19.97
C ILE A 688 35.38 26.87 -19.67
N ASP A 689 34.60 26.66 -20.74
CA ASP A 689 33.24 26.13 -20.69
C ASP A 689 33.17 24.86 -19.81
N SER A 690 32.11 24.74 -19.00
CA SER A 690 32.03 23.68 -17.98
C SER A 690 32.00 22.27 -18.59
N LYS A 691 31.41 22.11 -19.78
CA LYS A 691 31.41 20.83 -20.49
C LYS A 691 32.82 20.46 -20.95
N LYS A 692 33.49 21.37 -21.68
CA LYS A 692 34.88 21.15 -22.12
C LYS A 692 35.86 20.94 -20.96
N ALA A 693 35.64 21.61 -19.83
CA ALA A 693 36.46 21.43 -18.64
C ALA A 693 36.29 20.01 -18.07
N SER A 694 35.06 19.50 -18.04
CA SER A 694 34.76 18.14 -17.57
C SER A 694 35.30 17.07 -18.52
N GLU A 695 35.19 17.27 -19.84
CA GLU A 695 35.78 16.42 -20.87
C GLU A 695 37.30 16.31 -20.75
N LYS A 696 37.99 17.45 -20.63
CA LYS A 696 39.44 17.49 -20.43
C LYS A 696 39.88 16.84 -19.14
N LEU A 697 39.13 17.07 -18.06
CA LEU A 697 39.44 16.50 -16.76
C LEU A 697 39.36 14.97 -16.80
N LEU A 698 38.25 14.41 -17.31
CA LEU A 698 38.07 12.96 -17.44
C LEU A 698 39.08 12.32 -18.39
N ALA A 699 39.43 12.98 -19.50
CA ALA A 699 40.47 12.50 -20.41
C ALA A 699 41.88 12.56 -19.82
N SER A 700 42.09 13.35 -18.77
CA SER A 700 43.40 13.50 -18.10
C SER A 700 43.63 12.50 -16.97
N ILE A 701 42.62 11.72 -16.60
CA ILE A 701 42.66 10.71 -15.55
C ILE A 701 42.38 9.33 -16.16
N ASP A 702 43.02 8.30 -15.63
CA ASP A 702 42.91 6.93 -16.16
C ASP A 702 41.57 6.29 -15.71
N VAL A 703 40.48 6.71 -16.35
CA VAL A 703 39.13 6.21 -16.11
C VAL A 703 38.61 5.57 -17.39
N ASP A 704 37.98 4.40 -17.27
CA ASP A 704 37.42 3.68 -18.41
C ASP A 704 36.35 4.50 -19.15
N HIS A 705 36.62 4.83 -20.41
CA HIS A 705 35.76 5.63 -21.28
C HIS A 705 34.43 4.96 -21.62
N THR A 706 34.26 3.67 -21.30
CA THR A 706 32.98 2.96 -21.45
C THR A 706 32.02 3.17 -20.27
N GLN A 707 32.52 3.66 -19.13
CA GLN A 707 31.76 3.81 -17.88
C GLN A 707 31.06 5.16 -17.73
N TYR A 708 31.30 6.11 -18.64
CA TYR A 708 30.67 7.43 -18.63
C TYR A 708 30.30 7.89 -20.05
N LYS A 709 29.32 8.79 -20.15
CA LYS A 709 28.90 9.40 -21.41
C LYS A 709 28.59 10.88 -21.23
N PHE A 710 29.11 11.70 -22.13
CA PHE A 710 28.82 13.14 -22.14
C PHE A 710 27.46 13.40 -22.78
N GLY A 711 26.55 13.99 -22.01
CA GLY A 711 25.31 14.56 -22.51
C GLY A 711 25.46 16.00 -22.98
N HIS A 712 24.34 16.67 -23.27
CA HIS A 712 24.29 18.09 -23.58
C HIS A 712 24.51 18.96 -22.33
N THR A 713 23.98 18.58 -21.17
CA THR A 713 23.99 19.41 -19.95
C THR A 713 24.77 18.79 -18.78
N LYS A 714 25.03 17.49 -18.83
CA LYS A 714 25.62 16.68 -17.75
C LYS A 714 26.50 15.54 -18.27
N VAL A 715 27.30 14.97 -17.38
CA VAL A 715 28.06 13.72 -17.59
C VAL A 715 27.47 12.57 -16.80
#